data_AF-A0A355SC67-F1
#
_entry.id   AF-A0A355SC67-F1
#
_cell.length_a   1.000
_cell.length_b   1.000
_cell.length_c   1.000
_cell.angle_alpha   90.00
_cell.angle_beta   90.00
_cell.angle_gamma   90.00
#
_symmetry.space_group_name_H-M   'P 1'
#
loop_
_entity.id
_entity.type
_entity.pdbx_description
1 polymer ?
#
loop_
_entity_poly.entity_id
_entity_poly.type
_entity_poly.pdbx_seq_one_letter_code
_entity_poly.pdbx_strand_id
1 'polypeptide(L)'
;ELWEMVMDAYINTSNQDLKSKLRAQIDQVYDGTVKKYGSDWTNNHFNDDIMWWAMASARAYQLTGEQKYIDQAIKHFDFVYDTQWDGSFLNGGIWWQNSDHSTKNACINFPAAEAAVYLYNITKNAHYLDAAEKIYRWGKTMLTDGNGKVYDRIEVVNGVCTDSTHYNQGTFIGSAVGLYNITGNTVYLDDAVKATKYTKNSLVDANGILNYEGGNGDLKGGKTILVRNLAMLQKALDKRDESNYAEFAQELNEWIATNVQTAWNNRNSENIIDGNWNGKLISGTYQSWSSAAAVEALNVIKPQDVTVDDNISKNPYNAIQAENYDAAYGVGIEGCNEGTLQLGGIQSGYYAVYKNVDFGTDGANGFIARAASETGGGNIEIRLDSLTGTLIGTSNVQGTGSWSNFTDADTVITNTTGIHDVYLVFTRTNDQYLFNLNWFKFTKSDPTRTDAYTRLKSGNFSESSGLSRDETWNFLKGIHNNAYAGYRGIDFGSGAAGITVHVQSGNQGGFIDVKLDSIDGSIVGTVDIPALGNWNDWTDILTNIDDSQAKGVHNVYLIFRGKNNSDYPCNLDWFTFTTVKGVNRDAYGKIEAENYTAGTGFGTENGGGQKYLAGINGSNNPYAMYNYIDFGATSPAKFYVNAASATSGGTIEARIDGINGPVIAICNVPGTGGWQNFTVSSADVTASVNGKHVVYLLFKGSSWLFNLDKFTFGDPGVFTAPVTPPAPEPDNVPPGDVQNVQVIRNDGGIQLFWDGPYDIDAKKVQITVSKNGEQIGDMVNADRGIQTATITGLKADAHYTIGIKAVDLSGNISKGIKIETSNLPSFTLTANRRVLKDGDSFDDYMPLTFRVWDNLSNILSAKVHIGGKVYTIGPKTRESIDIDMAGMSGSWTADVVIKDMAGNVLESSLKFNVTTSIESMRKLIGRYKISKDLKMPLIAQLLNNIAQVEHQLHMNREDKAARHMQDFVKHLNNPALSRSVSDKAKSVLNADAQTLINAWQGDNKK
;
A
#
# COMPACT_ATOMS: atom_id res chain seq x y z
N GLU A 1 -17.80 4.64 7.96
CA GLU A 1 -17.31 5.96 7.48
C GLU A 1 -18.20 7.18 7.70
N LEU A 2 -19.33 7.37 6.99
CA LEU A 2 -20.13 8.60 7.19
C LEU A 2 -20.64 8.77 8.63
N TRP A 3 -20.84 7.66 9.35
CA TRP A 3 -21.18 7.69 10.78
C TRP A 3 -20.05 8.29 11.63
N GLU A 4 -18.80 7.94 11.33
CA GLU A 4 -17.62 8.51 11.98
C GLU A 4 -17.45 9.99 11.65
N MET A 5 -17.71 10.42 10.41
CA MET A 5 -17.69 11.85 10.04
C MET A 5 -18.66 12.69 10.89
N VAL A 6 -19.84 12.14 11.22
CA VAL A 6 -20.79 12.79 12.15
C VAL A 6 -20.19 12.89 13.56
N MET A 7 -19.48 11.86 14.01
CA MET A 7 -18.78 11.84 15.31
C MET A 7 -17.63 12.86 15.35
N ASP A 8 -16.85 12.97 14.28
CA ASP A 8 -15.75 13.93 14.17
C ASP A 8 -16.26 15.37 14.15
N ALA A 9 -17.35 15.64 13.42
CA ALA A 9 -18.04 16.93 13.48
C ALA A 9 -18.60 17.24 14.88
N TYR A 10 -19.15 16.23 15.58
CA TYR A 10 -19.65 16.38 16.96
C TYR A 10 -18.53 16.76 17.94
N ILE A 11 -17.36 16.14 17.80
CA ILE A 11 -16.18 16.44 18.61
C ILE A 11 -15.72 17.89 18.35
N ASN A 12 -15.61 18.28 17.07
CA ASN A 12 -15.03 19.54 16.64
C ASN A 12 -15.90 20.77 16.94
N THR A 13 -17.22 20.68 16.72
CA THR A 13 -18.08 21.88 16.75
C THR A 13 -18.16 22.53 18.14
N SER A 14 -18.06 23.86 18.15
CA SER A 14 -18.31 24.71 19.32
C SER A 14 -19.76 25.22 19.37
N ASN A 15 -20.54 25.06 18.30
CA ASN A 15 -21.94 25.44 18.23
C ASN A 15 -22.81 24.39 18.96
N GLN A 16 -23.44 24.79 20.07
CA GLN A 16 -24.18 23.88 20.95
C GLN A 16 -25.45 23.29 20.32
N ASP A 17 -26.15 24.03 19.46
CA ASP A 17 -27.34 23.53 18.76
C ASP A 17 -26.93 22.46 17.73
N LEU A 18 -25.90 22.75 16.93
CA LEU A 18 -25.34 21.77 15.99
C LEU A 18 -24.78 20.54 16.73
N LYS A 19 -24.08 20.74 17.85
CA LYS A 19 -23.54 19.65 18.67
C LYS A 19 -24.63 18.72 19.16
N SER A 20 -25.75 19.27 19.62
CA SER A 20 -26.91 18.50 20.08
C SER A 20 -27.56 17.70 18.94
N LYS A 21 -27.68 18.30 17.75
CA LYS A 21 -28.19 17.62 16.54
C LYS A 21 -27.28 16.49 16.08
N LEU A 22 -25.97 16.73 16.02
CA LEU A 22 -24.98 15.70 15.64
C LEU A 22 -24.98 14.55 16.66
N ARG A 23 -25.10 14.85 17.97
CA ARG A 23 -25.24 13.80 18.99
C ARG A 23 -26.45 12.92 18.75
N ALA A 24 -27.61 13.49 18.45
CA ALA A 24 -28.80 12.72 18.10
C ALA A 24 -28.60 11.94 16.79
N GLN A 25 -27.90 12.55 15.82
CA GLN A 25 -27.61 11.91 14.53
C GLN A 25 -26.70 10.68 14.66
N ILE A 26 -25.79 10.64 15.65
CA ILE A 26 -25.01 9.43 15.97
C ILE A 26 -25.97 8.25 16.22
N ASP A 27 -27.04 8.43 17.00
CA ASP A 27 -28.00 7.36 17.26
C ASP A 27 -28.86 7.06 16.02
N GLN A 28 -29.31 8.09 15.31
CA GLN A 28 -30.18 7.93 14.14
C GLN A 28 -29.50 7.16 13.00
N VAL A 29 -28.20 7.35 12.78
CA VAL A 29 -27.44 6.60 11.76
C VAL A 29 -27.37 5.11 12.12
N TYR A 30 -27.10 4.80 13.39
CA TYR A 30 -27.09 3.42 13.88
C TYR A 30 -28.49 2.80 13.79
N ASP A 31 -29.51 3.46 14.33
CA ASP A 31 -30.89 2.95 14.36
C ASP A 31 -31.44 2.73 12.94
N GLY A 32 -31.15 3.65 12.01
CA GLY A 32 -31.50 3.51 10.60
C GLY A 32 -30.82 2.32 9.92
N THR A 33 -29.56 2.08 10.25
CA THR A 33 -28.80 0.93 9.73
C THR A 33 -29.34 -0.37 10.30
N VAL A 34 -29.54 -0.47 11.62
CA VAL A 34 -30.11 -1.65 12.27
C VAL A 34 -31.52 -1.94 11.75
N LYS A 35 -32.34 -0.92 11.51
CA LYS A 35 -33.67 -1.09 10.92
C LYS A 35 -33.62 -1.75 9.54
N LYS A 36 -32.57 -1.51 8.76
CA LYS A 36 -32.42 -2.06 7.40
C LYS A 36 -31.70 -3.40 7.38
N TYR A 37 -30.63 -3.56 8.15
CA TYR A 37 -29.70 -4.68 8.07
C TYR A 37 -29.75 -5.62 9.29
N GLY A 38 -30.56 -5.30 10.29
CA GLY A 38 -30.56 -5.99 11.57
C GLY A 38 -29.43 -5.53 12.50
N SER A 39 -29.44 -6.02 13.74
CA SER A 39 -28.41 -5.76 14.76
C SER A 39 -27.33 -6.84 14.84
N ASP A 40 -27.39 -7.83 13.94
CA ASP A 40 -26.39 -8.87 13.78
C ASP A 40 -25.87 -8.81 12.35
N TRP A 41 -24.63 -8.34 12.19
CA TRP A 41 -23.99 -8.14 10.90
C TRP A 41 -23.08 -9.30 10.52
N THR A 42 -22.98 -10.35 11.36
CA THR A 42 -22.14 -11.54 11.09
C THR A 42 -22.61 -12.36 9.88
N ASN A 43 -23.81 -12.09 9.38
CA ASN A 43 -24.33 -12.66 8.14
C ASN A 43 -23.85 -11.92 6.87
N ASN A 44 -23.20 -10.76 7.00
CA ASN A 44 -22.57 -10.10 5.87
C ASN A 44 -21.30 -10.87 5.49
N HIS A 45 -21.17 -11.21 4.22
CA HIS A 45 -20.02 -11.96 3.70
C HIS A 45 -18.70 -11.19 3.77
N PHE A 46 -18.76 -9.86 3.84
CA PHE A 46 -17.60 -8.96 3.85
C PHE A 46 -17.15 -8.65 5.28
N ASN A 47 -15.95 -9.12 5.65
CA ASN A 47 -15.42 -8.92 7.00
C ASN A 47 -14.98 -7.47 7.24
N ASP A 48 -14.54 -6.76 6.20
CA ASP A 48 -14.28 -5.32 6.26
C ASP A 48 -15.54 -4.53 6.58
N ASP A 49 -16.68 -4.79 5.92
CA ASP A 49 -17.95 -4.14 6.26
C ASP A 49 -18.27 -4.29 7.77
N ILE A 50 -18.15 -5.51 8.29
CA ILE A 50 -18.37 -5.81 9.70
C ILE A 50 -17.40 -5.02 10.59
N MET A 51 -16.12 -4.98 10.21
CA MET A 51 -15.07 -4.32 10.97
C MET A 51 -15.19 -2.79 10.98
N TRP A 52 -15.57 -2.17 9.86
CA TRP A 52 -15.85 -0.73 9.80
C TRP A 52 -16.98 -0.34 10.77
N TRP A 53 -18.03 -1.15 10.84
CA TRP A 53 -19.12 -0.94 11.79
C TRP A 53 -18.72 -1.24 13.24
N ALA A 54 -17.88 -2.25 13.49
CA ALA A 54 -17.35 -2.54 14.82
C ALA A 54 -16.50 -1.36 15.35
N MET A 55 -15.60 -0.84 14.51
CA MET A 55 -14.76 0.32 14.81
C MET A 55 -15.60 1.56 15.12
N ALA A 56 -16.54 1.91 14.24
CA ALA A 56 -17.43 3.04 14.45
C ALA A 56 -18.31 2.86 15.71
N SER A 57 -18.73 1.64 16.03
CA SER A 57 -19.47 1.36 17.26
C SER A 57 -18.61 1.56 18.52
N ALA A 58 -17.32 1.18 18.48
CA ALA A 58 -16.41 1.46 19.58
C ALA A 58 -16.26 2.99 19.80
N ARG A 59 -16.12 3.76 18.73
CA ARG A 59 -16.10 5.23 18.79
C ARG A 59 -17.41 5.82 19.31
N ALA A 60 -18.56 5.32 18.85
CA ALA A 60 -19.87 5.74 19.34
C ALA A 60 -19.98 5.50 20.86
N TYR A 61 -19.49 4.37 21.38
CA TYR A 61 -19.45 4.14 22.83
C TYR A 61 -18.60 5.17 23.56
N GLN A 62 -17.41 5.50 23.06
CA GLN A 62 -16.54 6.50 23.69
C GLN A 62 -17.22 7.87 23.84
N LEU A 63 -18.07 8.24 22.88
CA LEU A 63 -18.76 9.54 22.87
C LEU A 63 -20.07 9.56 23.65
N THR A 64 -20.75 8.42 23.76
CA THR A 64 -22.12 8.34 24.27
C THR A 64 -22.25 7.63 25.61
N GLY A 65 -21.34 6.68 25.90
CA GLY A 65 -21.44 5.76 27.02
C GLY A 65 -22.56 4.72 26.90
N GLU A 66 -23.26 4.63 25.75
CA GLU A 66 -24.40 3.72 25.59
C GLU A 66 -23.96 2.28 25.33
N GLN A 67 -24.35 1.38 26.23
CA GLN A 67 -23.92 -0.03 26.23
C GLN A 67 -24.14 -0.76 24.90
N LYS A 68 -25.24 -0.44 24.18
CA LYS A 68 -25.55 -1.04 22.88
C LYS A 68 -24.40 -0.94 21.88
N TYR A 69 -23.59 0.12 21.94
CA TYR A 69 -22.49 0.33 20.99
C TYR A 69 -21.26 -0.52 21.30
N ILE A 70 -20.87 -0.64 22.57
CA ILE A 70 -19.73 -1.50 22.92
C ILE A 70 -20.07 -2.98 22.76
N ASP A 71 -21.33 -3.37 23.02
CA ASP A 71 -21.81 -4.73 22.76
C ASP A 71 -21.69 -5.08 21.26
N GLN A 72 -22.04 -4.14 20.38
CA GLN A 72 -21.89 -4.28 18.93
C GLN A 72 -20.42 -4.34 18.51
N ALA A 73 -19.58 -3.47 19.06
CA ALA A 73 -18.15 -3.43 18.73
C ALA A 73 -17.44 -4.74 19.11
N ILE A 74 -17.63 -5.21 20.35
CA ILE A 74 -17.01 -6.45 20.85
C ILE A 74 -17.51 -7.65 20.04
N LYS A 75 -18.84 -7.82 19.91
CA LYS A 75 -19.42 -8.97 19.19
C LYS A 75 -18.84 -9.13 17.78
N HIS A 76 -18.77 -8.03 17.04
CA HIS A 76 -18.40 -8.07 15.63
C HIS A 76 -16.88 -8.11 15.43
N PHE A 77 -16.11 -7.47 16.31
CA PHE A 77 -14.65 -7.62 16.34
C PHE A 77 -14.28 -9.07 16.65
N ASP A 78 -14.80 -9.64 17.73
CA ASP A 78 -14.49 -11.01 18.17
C ASP A 78 -14.87 -12.03 17.09
N PHE A 79 -16.06 -11.89 16.47
CA PHE A 79 -16.45 -12.74 15.34
C PHE A 79 -15.41 -12.73 14.23
N VAL A 80 -15.01 -11.56 13.75
CA VAL A 80 -14.05 -11.46 12.64
C VAL A 80 -12.67 -11.95 13.07
N TYR A 81 -12.13 -11.47 14.19
CA TYR A 81 -10.77 -11.79 14.61
C TYR A 81 -10.63 -13.27 14.99
N ASP A 82 -11.54 -13.82 15.78
CA ASP A 82 -11.42 -15.18 16.30
C ASP A 82 -11.70 -16.25 15.24
N THR A 83 -12.49 -15.94 14.20
CA THR A 83 -12.89 -16.92 13.18
C THR A 83 -12.24 -16.71 11.82
N GLN A 84 -11.76 -15.50 11.51
CA GLN A 84 -11.24 -15.16 10.17
C GLN A 84 -9.75 -14.83 10.16
N TRP A 85 -9.09 -14.69 11.32
CA TRP A 85 -7.64 -14.77 11.39
C TRP A 85 -7.19 -16.21 11.09
N ASP A 86 -6.36 -16.37 10.06
CA ASP A 86 -5.89 -17.68 9.62
C ASP A 86 -4.37 -17.73 9.51
N GLY A 87 -3.77 -18.79 10.06
CA GLY A 87 -2.33 -19.05 9.98
C GLY A 87 -1.92 -20.00 8.85
N SER A 88 -2.86 -20.66 8.17
CA SER A 88 -2.55 -21.65 7.13
C SER A 88 -2.09 -21.03 5.82
N PHE A 89 -2.55 -19.81 5.51
CA PHE A 89 -2.08 -18.99 4.41
C PHE A 89 -1.32 -17.75 4.92
N LEU A 90 -0.10 -17.53 4.42
CA LEU A 90 0.75 -16.37 4.76
C LEU A 90 1.08 -16.22 6.26
N ASN A 91 0.97 -17.31 7.03
CA ASN A 91 1.31 -17.36 8.45
C ASN A 91 0.56 -16.34 9.34
N GLY A 92 -0.60 -15.86 8.89
CA GLY A 92 -1.42 -14.91 9.63
C GLY A 92 -2.33 -14.08 8.73
N GLY A 93 -2.99 -13.09 9.34
CA GLY A 93 -3.86 -12.15 8.65
C GLY A 93 -5.31 -12.62 8.54
N ILE A 94 -6.19 -11.63 8.41
CA ILE A 94 -7.63 -11.79 8.34
C ILE A 94 -8.07 -11.86 6.88
N TRP A 95 -8.93 -12.85 6.56
CA TRP A 95 -9.57 -12.97 5.25
C TRP A 95 -10.53 -11.81 4.97
N TRP A 96 -10.58 -11.36 3.71
CA TRP A 96 -11.50 -10.29 3.31
C TRP A 96 -12.97 -10.70 3.43
N GLN A 97 -13.31 -11.93 3.04
CA GLN A 97 -14.66 -12.46 3.16
C GLN A 97 -14.70 -13.65 4.10
N ASN A 98 -15.82 -13.86 4.80
CA ASN A 98 -16.05 -15.05 5.61
C ASN A 98 -16.67 -16.22 4.83
N SER A 99 -17.14 -15.97 3.60
CA SER A 99 -17.67 -17.00 2.70
C SER A 99 -16.63 -17.59 1.76
N ASP A 100 -15.65 -16.78 1.34
CA ASP A 100 -14.59 -17.16 0.40
C ASP A 100 -13.23 -16.67 0.90
N HIS A 101 -12.29 -17.60 1.05
CA HIS A 101 -10.95 -17.35 1.60
C HIS A 101 -9.92 -17.24 0.47
N SER A 102 -10.20 -16.36 -0.50
CA SER A 102 -9.38 -16.17 -1.69
C SER A 102 -8.35 -15.04 -1.58
N THR A 103 -8.54 -14.10 -0.65
CA THR A 103 -7.65 -12.93 -0.49
C THR A 103 -7.63 -12.35 0.94
N LYS A 104 -6.46 -11.86 1.37
CA LYS A 104 -6.27 -11.09 2.61
C LYS A 104 -5.91 -9.65 2.26
N ASN A 105 -6.69 -8.68 2.77
CA ASN A 105 -6.64 -7.29 2.29
C ASN A 105 -6.26 -6.30 3.40
N ALA A 106 -5.64 -5.18 3.01
CA ALA A 106 -5.38 -4.05 3.90
C ALA A 106 -6.68 -3.45 4.47
N CYS A 107 -7.74 -3.40 3.65
CA CYS A 107 -9.05 -2.84 4.00
C CYS A 107 -9.82 -3.57 5.12
N ILE A 108 -9.35 -4.74 5.55
CA ILE A 108 -9.87 -5.46 6.72
C ILE A 108 -8.82 -5.48 7.85
N ASN A 109 -7.56 -5.75 7.53
CA ASN A 109 -6.53 -5.96 8.55
C ASN A 109 -6.18 -4.67 9.32
N PHE A 110 -5.95 -3.55 8.65
CA PHE A 110 -5.59 -2.31 9.37
C PHE A 110 -6.78 -1.68 10.11
N PRO A 111 -8.03 -1.68 9.58
CA PRO A 111 -9.20 -1.34 10.38
C PRO A 111 -9.42 -2.26 11.58
N ALA A 112 -9.11 -3.56 11.47
CA ALA A 112 -9.17 -4.46 12.62
C ALA A 112 -8.15 -4.09 13.70
N ALA A 113 -6.91 -3.77 13.32
CA ALA A 113 -5.92 -3.28 14.27
C ALA A 113 -6.37 -1.97 14.94
N GLU A 114 -6.98 -1.05 14.20
CA GLU A 114 -7.50 0.21 14.72
C GLU A 114 -8.73 0.02 15.64
N ALA A 115 -9.67 -0.86 15.27
CA ALA A 115 -10.79 -1.26 16.13
C ALA A 115 -10.31 -1.87 17.45
N ALA A 116 -9.30 -2.72 17.39
CA ALA A 116 -8.67 -3.32 18.58
C ALA A 116 -8.00 -2.26 19.47
N VAL A 117 -7.36 -1.23 18.90
CA VAL A 117 -6.86 -0.05 19.65
C VAL A 117 -8.01 0.66 20.38
N TYR A 118 -9.14 0.91 19.72
CA TYR A 118 -10.31 1.52 20.36
C TYR A 118 -10.86 0.66 21.50
N LEU A 119 -11.03 -0.64 21.26
CA LEU A 119 -11.52 -1.61 22.26
C LEU A 119 -10.57 -1.73 23.46
N TYR A 120 -9.25 -1.75 23.24
CA TYR A 120 -8.27 -1.71 24.33
C TYR A 120 -8.39 -0.41 25.13
N ASN A 121 -8.51 0.73 24.45
CA ASN A 121 -8.64 2.02 25.12
C ASN A 121 -9.88 2.12 26.01
N ILE A 122 -10.98 1.48 25.61
CA ILE A 122 -12.24 1.39 26.36
C ILE A 122 -12.14 0.39 27.52
N THR A 123 -11.72 -0.84 27.24
CA THR A 123 -11.87 -1.99 28.15
C THR A 123 -10.64 -2.25 29.03
N LYS A 124 -9.46 -1.81 28.58
CA LYS A 124 -8.15 -2.17 29.14
C LYS A 124 -7.87 -3.68 29.18
N ASN A 125 -8.61 -4.46 28.38
CA ASN A 125 -8.39 -5.90 28.24
C ASN A 125 -7.19 -6.15 27.32
N ALA A 126 -6.15 -6.81 27.84
CA ALA A 126 -4.90 -7.10 27.13
C ALA A 126 -5.12 -7.84 25.80
N HIS A 127 -6.15 -8.68 25.70
CA HIS A 127 -6.51 -9.39 24.48
C HIS A 127 -6.57 -8.48 23.23
N TYR A 128 -7.17 -7.29 23.36
CA TYR A 128 -7.29 -6.37 22.22
C TYR A 128 -5.97 -5.67 21.88
N LEU A 129 -5.09 -5.42 22.86
CA LEU A 129 -3.76 -4.91 22.56
C LEU A 129 -2.92 -5.97 21.85
N ASP A 130 -2.96 -7.22 22.34
CA ASP A 130 -2.28 -8.35 21.72
C ASP A 130 -2.77 -8.56 20.28
N ALA A 131 -4.08 -8.45 20.04
CA ALA A 131 -4.67 -8.52 18.71
C ALA A 131 -4.20 -7.36 17.81
N ALA A 132 -4.25 -6.11 18.31
CA ALA A 132 -3.79 -4.94 17.56
C ALA A 132 -2.32 -5.06 17.13
N GLU A 133 -1.43 -5.43 18.06
CA GLU A 133 0.00 -5.61 17.78
C GLU A 133 0.24 -6.76 16.80
N LYS A 134 -0.46 -7.89 16.96
CA LYS A 134 -0.32 -9.06 16.08
C LYS A 134 -0.79 -8.75 14.65
N ILE A 135 -1.96 -8.13 14.50
CA ILE A 135 -2.52 -7.79 13.20
C ILE A 135 -1.64 -6.75 12.50
N TYR A 136 -1.27 -5.68 13.22
CA TYR A 136 -0.44 -4.62 12.67
C TYR A 136 0.92 -5.15 12.21
N ARG A 137 1.60 -5.94 13.05
CA ARG A 137 2.92 -6.47 12.72
C ARG A 137 2.87 -7.38 11.49
N TRP A 138 1.88 -8.29 11.43
CA TRP A 138 1.66 -9.12 10.24
C TRP A 138 1.39 -8.25 9.00
N GLY A 139 0.49 -7.28 9.10
CA GLY A 139 0.14 -6.37 8.02
C GLY A 139 1.34 -5.56 7.53
N LYS A 140 2.17 -5.04 8.44
CA LYS A 140 3.41 -4.34 8.08
C LYS A 140 4.37 -5.24 7.30
N THR A 141 4.49 -6.51 7.66
CA THR A 141 5.42 -7.43 6.98
C THR A 141 4.88 -7.95 5.65
N MET A 142 3.59 -8.24 5.57
CA MET A 142 3.01 -8.89 4.40
C MET A 142 2.39 -7.89 3.42
N LEU A 143 1.71 -6.87 3.92
CA LEU A 143 0.94 -5.88 3.16
C LEU A 143 1.65 -4.54 3.01
N THR A 144 2.97 -4.46 3.25
CA THR A 144 3.75 -3.25 2.96
C THR A 144 5.13 -3.59 2.42
N ASP A 145 5.79 -2.59 1.84
CA ASP A 145 7.19 -2.64 1.44
C ASP A 145 8.19 -2.29 2.58
N GLY A 146 7.70 -2.05 3.80
CA GLY A 146 8.50 -1.59 4.95
C GLY A 146 8.94 -0.12 4.90
N ASN A 147 8.68 0.57 3.80
CA ASN A 147 9.06 1.96 3.53
C ASN A 147 7.87 2.91 3.40
N GLY A 148 6.66 2.42 3.69
CA GLY A 148 5.45 3.21 3.82
C GLY A 148 4.43 3.00 2.71
N LYS A 149 4.74 2.21 1.68
CA LYS A 149 3.73 1.79 0.69
C LYS A 149 2.93 0.63 1.25
N VAL A 150 1.63 0.84 1.43
CA VAL A 150 0.67 -0.20 1.81
C VAL A 150 0.07 -0.79 0.54
N TYR A 151 0.16 -2.11 0.43
CA TYR A 151 -0.42 -2.91 -0.65
C TYR A 151 -1.92 -3.14 -0.39
N ASP A 152 -2.70 -3.25 -1.46
CA ASP A 152 -4.14 -3.48 -1.35
C ASP A 152 -4.45 -4.85 -0.74
N ARG A 153 -3.86 -5.91 -1.30
CA ARG A 153 -4.18 -7.30 -0.89
C ARG A 153 -3.16 -8.33 -1.35
N ILE A 154 -3.30 -9.53 -0.83
CA ILE A 154 -2.60 -10.73 -1.31
C ILE A 154 -3.64 -11.80 -1.61
N GLU A 155 -3.69 -12.20 -2.87
CA GLU A 155 -4.57 -13.23 -3.40
C GLU A 155 -3.88 -14.59 -3.33
N VAL A 156 -4.64 -15.64 -3.01
CA VAL A 156 -4.13 -17.03 -2.94
C VAL A 156 -3.54 -17.46 -4.28
N VAL A 157 -4.17 -17.05 -5.38
CA VAL A 157 -3.79 -17.47 -6.74
C VAL A 157 -2.80 -16.49 -7.38
N ASN A 158 -3.08 -15.19 -7.33
CA ASN A 158 -2.31 -14.18 -8.08
C ASN A 158 -1.21 -13.50 -7.26
N GLY A 159 -1.07 -13.82 -5.97
CA GLY A 159 -0.06 -13.21 -5.10
C GLY A 159 -0.39 -11.77 -4.75
N VAL A 160 0.64 -10.95 -4.57
CA VAL A 160 0.49 -9.59 -4.01
C VAL A 160 -0.01 -8.61 -5.07
N CYS A 161 -1.11 -7.93 -4.77
CA CYS A 161 -1.57 -6.75 -5.49
C CYS A 161 -0.96 -5.51 -4.83
N THR A 162 0.08 -4.94 -5.46
CA THR A 162 0.84 -3.81 -4.89
C THR A 162 0.20 -2.44 -5.13
N ASP A 163 -1.06 -2.40 -5.55
CA ASP A 163 -1.83 -1.16 -5.65
C ASP A 163 -1.92 -0.50 -4.27
N SER A 164 -1.91 0.83 -4.24
CA SER A 164 -1.90 1.60 -3.00
C SER A 164 -2.90 2.75 -3.10
N THR A 165 -3.67 2.95 -2.04
CA THR A 165 -4.85 3.82 -2.04
C THR A 165 -4.91 4.64 -0.76
N HIS A 166 -5.61 5.78 -0.81
CA HIS A 166 -5.70 6.71 0.32
C HIS A 166 -6.21 6.06 1.61
N TYR A 167 -7.24 5.23 1.53
CA TYR A 167 -7.86 4.67 2.72
C TYR A 167 -7.02 3.55 3.38
N ASN A 168 -6.31 2.73 2.59
CA ASN A 168 -5.38 1.72 3.11
C ASN A 168 -4.17 2.39 3.78
N GLN A 169 -3.63 3.46 3.17
CA GLN A 169 -2.61 4.29 3.83
C GLN A 169 -3.15 4.89 5.14
N GLY A 170 -4.39 5.39 5.10
CA GLY A 170 -5.08 6.00 6.24
C GLY A 170 -5.14 5.08 7.45
N THR A 171 -5.70 3.88 7.31
CA THR A 171 -5.87 2.97 8.46
C THR A 171 -4.56 2.31 8.90
N PHE A 172 -3.57 2.16 8.01
CA PHE A 172 -2.20 1.85 8.43
C PHE A 172 -1.63 2.95 9.35
N ILE A 173 -1.77 4.22 8.97
CA ILE A 173 -1.33 5.36 9.77
C ILE A 173 -2.11 5.42 11.11
N GLY A 174 -3.42 5.24 11.06
CA GLY A 174 -4.32 5.26 12.23
C GLY A 174 -3.97 4.22 13.27
N SER A 175 -3.89 2.95 12.84
CA SER A 175 -3.49 1.83 13.70
C SER A 175 -2.09 2.01 14.28
N ALA A 176 -1.12 2.49 13.49
CA ALA A 176 0.23 2.79 13.95
C ALA A 176 0.25 3.88 15.04
N VAL A 177 -0.42 5.01 14.80
CA VAL A 177 -0.53 6.10 15.78
C VAL A 177 -1.27 5.63 17.05
N GLY A 178 -2.30 4.81 16.88
CA GLY A 178 -3.04 4.17 17.96
C GLY A 178 -2.14 3.32 18.87
N LEU A 179 -1.36 2.42 18.28
CA LEU A 179 -0.38 1.59 18.98
C LEU A 179 0.73 2.41 19.63
N TYR A 180 1.25 3.44 18.95
CA TYR A 180 2.20 4.38 19.53
C TYR A 180 1.63 5.05 20.79
N ASN A 181 0.40 5.55 20.75
CA ASN A 181 -0.23 6.22 21.89
C ASN A 181 -0.43 5.28 23.10
N ILE A 182 -0.67 3.99 22.87
CA ILE A 182 -0.83 2.99 23.94
C ILE A 182 0.52 2.55 24.51
N THR A 183 1.48 2.25 23.64
CA THR A 183 2.72 1.54 24.01
C THR A 183 3.90 2.47 24.29
N GLY A 184 3.87 3.69 23.74
CA GLY A 184 5.02 4.60 23.70
C GLY A 184 6.14 4.17 22.75
N ASN A 185 5.98 3.06 22.00
CA ASN A 185 7.00 2.58 21.09
C ASN A 185 7.07 3.44 19.82
N THR A 186 8.18 4.16 19.64
CA THR A 186 8.36 5.13 18.55
C THR A 186 8.42 4.51 17.17
N VAL A 187 8.69 3.20 17.07
CA VAL A 187 8.66 2.46 15.79
C VAL A 187 7.33 2.67 15.06
N TYR A 188 6.21 2.58 15.78
CA TYR A 188 4.90 2.78 15.17
C TYR A 188 4.69 4.22 14.68
N LEU A 189 5.25 5.21 15.38
CA LEU A 189 5.20 6.60 14.93
C LEU A 189 6.07 6.81 13.67
N ASP A 190 7.25 6.17 13.62
CA ASP A 190 8.12 6.18 12.44
C ASP A 190 7.44 5.54 11.22
N ASP A 191 6.71 4.44 11.44
CA ASP A 191 5.92 3.78 10.40
C ASP A 191 4.84 4.70 9.84
N ALA A 192 4.10 5.40 10.72
CA ALA A 192 3.10 6.38 10.32
C ALA A 192 3.71 7.55 9.51
N VAL A 193 4.90 8.02 9.91
CA VAL A 193 5.64 9.05 9.18
C VAL A 193 6.07 8.56 7.81
N LYS A 194 6.63 7.34 7.70
CA LYS A 194 7.01 6.75 6.40
C LYS A 194 5.82 6.60 5.46
N ALA A 195 4.70 6.08 5.95
CA ALA A 195 3.48 5.94 5.16
C ALA A 195 2.91 7.29 4.71
N THR A 196 2.96 8.31 5.56
CA THR A 196 2.54 9.66 5.19
C THR A 196 3.47 10.29 4.16
N LYS A 197 4.78 10.08 4.26
CA LYS A 197 5.75 10.50 3.23
C LYS A 197 5.48 9.82 1.89
N TYR A 198 5.21 8.51 1.88
CA TYR A 198 4.80 7.81 0.66
C TYR A 198 3.53 8.41 0.06
N THR A 199 2.49 8.62 0.88
CA THR A 199 1.23 9.24 0.44
C THR A 199 1.46 10.62 -0.18
N LYS A 200 2.19 11.51 0.52
CA LYS A 200 2.51 12.87 0.06
C LYS A 200 3.32 12.90 -1.24
N ASN A 201 4.15 11.89 -1.48
CA ASN A 201 5.05 11.86 -2.64
C ASN A 201 4.49 11.07 -3.83
N SER A 202 3.56 10.14 -3.61
CA SER A 202 3.15 9.15 -4.62
C SER A 202 1.65 9.09 -4.87
N LEU A 203 0.82 9.51 -3.90
CA LEU A 203 -0.66 9.48 -4.01
C LEU A 203 -1.25 10.89 -4.16
N VAL A 204 -0.51 11.73 -4.89
CA VAL A 204 -0.83 13.11 -5.21
C VAL A 204 -0.71 13.33 -6.71
N ASP A 205 -1.38 14.36 -7.21
CA ASP A 205 -1.19 14.84 -8.57
C ASP A 205 0.12 15.64 -8.71
N ALA A 206 0.36 16.18 -9.90
CA ALA A 206 1.56 16.96 -10.20
C ALA A 206 1.72 18.22 -9.31
N ASN A 207 0.64 18.69 -8.69
CA ASN A 207 0.62 19.88 -7.83
C ASN A 207 0.71 19.51 -6.34
N GLY A 208 0.90 18.23 -6.01
CA GLY A 208 0.93 17.77 -4.62
C GLY A 208 -0.44 17.71 -3.96
N ILE A 209 -1.53 17.81 -4.73
CA ILE A 209 -2.89 17.64 -4.23
C ILE A 209 -3.26 16.16 -4.25
N LEU A 210 -3.86 15.66 -3.17
CA LEU A 210 -4.27 14.27 -3.05
C LEU A 210 -5.15 13.85 -4.25
N ASN A 211 -4.77 12.72 -4.87
CA ASN A 211 -5.42 12.20 -6.06
C ASN A 211 -6.95 12.10 -5.94
N TYR A 212 -7.63 12.22 -7.07
CA TYR A 212 -9.01 11.75 -7.19
C TYR A 212 -9.00 10.28 -7.62
N GLU A 213 -9.24 9.37 -6.68
CA GLU A 213 -9.29 7.92 -6.93
C GLU A 213 -10.65 7.47 -7.51
N GLY A 214 -11.27 8.33 -8.35
CA GLY A 214 -12.57 8.07 -8.98
C GLY A 214 -12.50 7.12 -10.18
N GLY A 215 -13.67 6.60 -10.57
CA GLY A 215 -13.82 5.49 -11.54
C GLY A 215 -14.22 4.18 -10.85
N ASN A 216 -13.75 3.99 -9.61
CA ASN A 216 -14.25 3.00 -8.65
C ASN A 216 -15.16 3.68 -7.60
N GLY A 217 -16.25 3.02 -7.21
CA GLY A 217 -17.24 3.54 -6.27
C GLY A 217 -16.75 3.68 -4.82
N ASP A 218 -15.84 2.83 -4.40
CA ASP A 218 -15.36 2.75 -3.02
C ASP A 218 -14.15 3.67 -2.80
N LEU A 219 -13.29 3.81 -3.81
CA LEU A 219 -12.07 4.61 -3.70
C LEU A 219 -12.31 6.13 -3.78
N LYS A 220 -13.34 6.59 -4.51
CA LYS A 220 -13.57 8.03 -4.75
C LYS A 220 -13.74 8.89 -3.49
N GLY A 221 -14.16 8.29 -2.37
CA GLY A 221 -14.26 8.95 -1.06
C GLY A 221 -13.17 8.57 -0.07
N GLY A 222 -12.17 7.78 -0.47
CA GLY A 222 -11.11 7.24 0.39
C GLY A 222 -10.28 8.30 1.12
N LYS A 223 -10.19 9.52 0.56
CA LYS A 223 -9.62 10.69 1.25
C LYS A 223 -10.26 10.96 2.62
N THR A 224 -11.53 10.64 2.80
CA THR A 224 -12.24 10.78 4.09
C THR A 224 -11.53 9.98 5.19
N ILE A 225 -11.20 8.71 4.92
CA ILE A 225 -10.48 7.85 5.87
C ILE A 225 -9.05 8.34 6.07
N LEU A 226 -8.38 8.75 4.98
CA LEU A 226 -7.01 9.23 5.03
C LEU A 226 -6.87 10.45 5.95
N VAL A 227 -7.66 11.50 5.74
CA VAL A 227 -7.50 12.76 6.49
C VAL A 227 -7.86 12.62 7.96
N ARG A 228 -8.82 11.74 8.31
CA ARG A 228 -9.10 11.39 9.71
C ARG A 228 -7.86 10.85 10.41
N ASN A 229 -7.14 9.95 9.73
CA ASN A 229 -5.95 9.32 10.28
C ASN A 229 -4.71 10.23 10.25
N LEU A 230 -4.57 11.07 9.22
CA LEU A 230 -3.54 12.12 9.20
C LEU A 230 -3.73 13.12 10.35
N ALA A 231 -4.96 13.42 10.74
CA ALA A 231 -5.22 14.24 11.94
C ALA A 231 -4.75 13.57 13.23
N MET A 232 -4.86 12.24 13.33
CA MET A 232 -4.32 11.51 14.49
C MET A 232 -2.80 11.63 14.54
N LEU A 233 -2.13 11.46 13.39
CA LEU A 233 -0.69 11.65 13.28
C LEU A 233 -0.27 13.09 13.63
N GLN A 234 -0.96 14.09 13.08
CA GLN A 234 -0.73 15.50 13.37
C GLN A 234 -0.78 15.77 14.89
N LYS A 235 -1.80 15.26 15.58
CA LYS A 235 -1.93 15.37 17.05
C LYS A 235 -0.84 14.62 17.82
N ALA A 236 -0.31 13.52 17.27
CA ALA A 236 0.77 12.77 17.89
C ALA A 236 2.12 13.49 17.74
N LEU A 237 2.39 14.07 16.56
CA LEU A 237 3.59 14.85 16.26
C LEU A 237 3.62 16.19 17.00
N ASP A 238 2.48 16.88 17.17
CA ASP A 238 2.36 18.12 17.94
C ASP A 238 2.82 17.99 19.42
N LYS A 239 2.94 16.75 19.93
CA LYS A 239 3.42 16.45 21.29
C LYS A 239 4.92 16.14 21.35
N ARG A 240 5.64 16.24 20.22
CA ARG A 240 7.04 15.83 20.06
C ARG A 240 7.90 17.04 19.70
N ASP A 241 8.96 17.24 20.46
CA ASP A 241 9.91 18.34 20.27
C ASP A 241 11.22 17.87 19.60
N GLU A 242 11.37 16.56 19.34
CA GLU A 242 12.55 16.04 18.65
C GLU A 242 12.63 16.57 17.22
N SER A 243 13.82 17.02 16.81
CA SER A 243 14.06 17.76 15.56
C SER A 243 13.43 17.10 14.33
N ASN A 244 13.58 15.78 14.19
CA ASN A 244 13.14 15.05 13.01
C ASN A 244 11.60 14.96 12.91
N TYR A 245 10.91 14.85 14.06
CA TYR A 245 9.44 14.85 14.09
C TYR A 245 8.89 16.27 13.96
N ALA A 246 9.55 17.26 14.56
CA ALA A 246 9.14 18.66 14.45
C ALA A 246 9.23 19.19 13.01
N GLU A 247 10.33 18.86 12.28
CA GLU A 247 10.50 19.22 10.86
C GLU A 247 9.40 18.57 10.01
N PHE A 248 9.18 17.27 10.17
CA PHE A 248 8.12 16.59 9.42
C PHE A 248 6.71 17.06 9.80
N ALA A 249 6.47 17.41 11.07
CA ALA A 249 5.19 17.96 11.51
C ALA A 249 4.89 19.27 10.78
N GLN A 250 5.89 20.13 10.60
CA GLN A 250 5.74 21.36 9.83
C GLN A 250 5.41 21.05 8.36
N GLU A 251 6.17 20.17 7.70
CA GLU A 251 5.90 19.77 6.32
C GLU A 251 4.49 19.19 6.14
N LEU A 252 4.06 18.33 7.06
CA LEU A 252 2.73 17.74 7.07
C LEU A 252 1.65 18.82 7.22
N ASN A 253 1.84 19.75 8.17
CA ASN A 253 0.90 20.84 8.45
C ASN A 253 0.72 21.74 7.22
N GLU A 254 1.80 22.14 6.57
CA GLU A 254 1.77 22.96 5.36
C GLU A 254 1.07 22.21 4.22
N TRP A 255 1.49 20.97 3.92
CA TRP A 255 0.95 20.18 2.81
C TRP A 255 -0.55 19.88 2.97
N ILE A 256 -0.98 19.46 4.16
CA ILE A 256 -2.39 19.11 4.38
C ILE A 256 -3.28 20.35 4.38
N ALA A 257 -2.81 21.47 4.93
CA ALA A 257 -3.55 22.72 4.89
C ALA A 257 -3.72 23.23 3.45
N THR A 258 -2.67 23.12 2.60
CA THR A 258 -2.79 23.42 1.17
C THR A 258 -3.87 22.57 0.51
N ASN A 259 -3.88 21.26 0.76
CA ASN A 259 -4.91 20.35 0.22
C ASN A 259 -6.34 20.73 0.65
N VAL A 260 -6.54 21.05 1.93
CA VAL A 260 -7.86 21.41 2.46
C VAL A 260 -8.35 22.74 1.90
N GLN A 261 -7.47 23.73 1.83
CA GLN A 261 -7.79 25.05 1.28
C GLN A 261 -8.08 24.98 -0.23
N THR A 262 -7.32 24.19 -0.99
CA THR A 262 -7.60 23.82 -2.39
C THR A 262 -9.02 23.26 -2.56
N ALA A 263 -9.38 22.24 -1.77
CA ALA A 263 -10.71 21.64 -1.82
C ALA A 263 -11.81 22.66 -1.48
N TRP A 264 -11.60 23.48 -0.46
CA TRP A 264 -12.54 24.50 -0.03
C TRP A 264 -12.80 25.59 -1.09
N ASN A 265 -11.76 25.97 -1.84
CA ASN A 265 -11.86 26.92 -2.95
C ASN A 265 -12.70 26.38 -4.12
N ASN A 266 -12.85 25.06 -4.23
CA ASN A 266 -13.63 24.38 -5.27
C ASN A 266 -15.08 24.05 -4.88
N ARG A 267 -15.57 24.56 -3.73
CA ARG A 267 -16.98 24.38 -3.32
C ARG A 267 -17.97 25.04 -4.28
N ASN A 268 -19.14 24.44 -4.42
CA ASN A 268 -20.27 25.03 -5.14
C ASN A 268 -21.01 26.07 -4.28
N SER A 269 -22.09 26.65 -4.83
CA SER A 269 -22.93 27.65 -4.14
C SER A 269 -23.66 27.12 -2.90
N GLU A 270 -23.76 25.80 -2.73
CA GLU A 270 -24.35 25.14 -1.56
C GLU A 270 -23.29 24.71 -0.52
N ASN A 271 -22.02 25.08 -0.74
CA ASN A 271 -20.86 24.65 0.04
C ASN A 271 -20.58 23.14 -0.01
N ILE A 272 -21.01 22.46 -1.08
CA ILE A 272 -20.63 21.07 -1.36
C ILE A 272 -19.39 21.05 -2.25
N ILE A 273 -18.46 20.19 -1.91
CA ILE A 273 -17.18 20.00 -2.61
C ILE A 273 -17.19 18.57 -3.16
N ASP A 274 -16.80 18.38 -4.41
CA ASP A 274 -16.61 17.03 -4.95
C ASP A 274 -15.26 16.45 -4.52
N GLY A 275 -15.13 15.12 -4.54
CA GLY A 275 -13.90 14.42 -4.20
C GLY A 275 -12.73 14.74 -5.13
N ASN A 276 -12.95 15.32 -6.31
CA ASN A 276 -11.89 15.88 -7.14
C ASN A 276 -11.44 17.26 -6.60
N TRP A 277 -10.61 17.27 -5.55
CA TRP A 277 -10.20 18.50 -4.86
C TRP A 277 -9.45 19.50 -5.74
N ASN A 278 -8.72 19.04 -6.75
CA ASN A 278 -8.04 19.89 -7.72
C ASN A 278 -8.94 20.24 -8.95
N GLY A 279 -10.23 19.93 -8.90
CA GLY A 279 -11.19 20.27 -9.93
C GLY A 279 -12.53 20.74 -9.36
N LYS A 280 -13.49 20.98 -10.24
CA LYS A 280 -14.89 21.21 -9.87
C LYS A 280 -15.76 20.15 -10.53
N LEU A 281 -16.85 19.77 -9.87
CA LEU A 281 -17.87 18.95 -10.52
C LEU A 281 -18.64 19.83 -11.51
N ILE A 282 -18.34 19.66 -12.79
CA ILE A 282 -18.86 20.51 -13.87
C ILE A 282 -20.26 20.05 -14.33
N SER A 283 -20.52 18.74 -14.27
CA SER A 283 -21.83 18.13 -14.57
C SER A 283 -22.00 16.82 -13.79
N GLY A 284 -23.25 16.32 -13.70
CA GLY A 284 -23.58 15.13 -12.93
C GLY A 284 -24.12 15.44 -11.53
N THR A 285 -24.09 14.46 -10.63
CA THR A 285 -24.69 14.56 -9.29
C THR A 285 -23.61 14.43 -8.23
N TYR A 286 -23.62 15.33 -7.23
CA TYR A 286 -22.78 15.21 -6.05
C TYR A 286 -23.09 13.91 -5.30
N GLN A 287 -22.03 13.20 -4.91
CA GLN A 287 -22.15 11.91 -4.24
C GLN A 287 -21.63 12.05 -2.81
N SER A 288 -22.43 11.61 -1.83
CA SER A 288 -22.11 11.78 -0.41
C SER A 288 -20.72 11.25 -0.05
N TRP A 289 -20.31 10.10 -0.60
CA TRP A 289 -18.99 9.54 -0.31
C TRP A 289 -17.84 10.36 -0.91
N SER A 290 -17.96 10.79 -2.17
CA SER A 290 -16.99 11.68 -2.83
C SER A 290 -16.83 12.99 -2.05
N SER A 291 -17.96 13.58 -1.64
CA SER A 291 -18.01 14.87 -0.97
C SER A 291 -17.66 14.85 0.52
N ALA A 292 -17.67 13.68 1.17
CA ALA A 292 -17.39 13.55 2.60
C ALA A 292 -15.98 13.99 2.98
N ALA A 293 -15.00 13.78 2.09
CA ALA A 293 -13.59 14.02 2.41
C ALA A 293 -13.30 15.46 2.81
N ALA A 294 -13.89 16.44 2.12
CA ALA A 294 -13.66 17.84 2.43
C ALA A 294 -14.33 18.24 3.76
N VAL A 295 -15.52 17.70 4.03
CA VAL A 295 -16.21 17.90 5.31
C VAL A 295 -15.40 17.31 6.46
N GLU A 296 -14.89 16.08 6.29
CA GLU A 296 -14.03 15.44 7.27
C GLU A 296 -12.79 16.29 7.56
N ALA A 297 -12.07 16.71 6.51
CA ALA A 297 -10.83 17.46 6.66
C ALA A 297 -11.02 18.75 7.46
N LEU A 298 -12.11 19.49 7.22
CA LEU A 298 -12.47 20.70 7.98
C LEU A 298 -12.83 20.45 9.45
N ASN A 299 -13.15 19.20 9.81
CA ASN A 299 -13.47 18.82 11.18
C ASN A 299 -12.27 18.27 11.96
N VAL A 300 -11.31 17.66 11.28
CA VAL A 300 -10.23 16.91 11.95
C VAL A 300 -8.85 17.56 11.83
N ILE A 301 -8.57 18.27 10.72
CA ILE A 301 -7.26 18.88 10.47
C ILE A 301 -7.13 20.18 11.26
N LYS A 302 -5.99 20.34 11.95
CA LYS A 302 -5.63 21.58 12.63
C LYS A 302 -5.44 22.71 11.59
N PRO A 303 -6.18 23.82 11.70
CA PRO A 303 -6.03 24.96 10.78
C PRO A 303 -4.60 25.49 10.77
N GLN A 304 -4.11 25.86 9.59
CA GLN A 304 -2.84 26.54 9.38
C GLN A 304 -3.05 27.77 8.49
N ASP A 305 -2.27 28.82 8.72
CA ASP A 305 -2.19 29.94 7.79
C ASP A 305 -1.35 29.51 6.59
N VAL A 306 -2.03 29.13 5.51
CA VAL A 306 -1.40 28.85 4.22
C VAL A 306 -1.84 29.90 3.22
N THR A 307 -0.89 30.51 2.53
CA THR A 307 -1.19 31.19 1.27
C THR A 307 -1.27 30.09 0.23
N VAL A 308 -2.45 29.51 0.06
CA VAL A 308 -2.74 28.82 -1.19
C VAL A 308 -2.88 29.94 -2.20
N ASP A 309 -1.89 30.05 -3.08
CA ASP A 309 -2.04 30.85 -4.28
C ASP A 309 -3.37 30.42 -4.89
N ASP A 310 -4.23 31.35 -5.32
CA ASP A 310 -5.50 31.02 -6.00
C ASP A 310 -5.25 30.23 -7.33
N ASN A 311 -3.97 29.91 -7.58
CA ASN A 311 -3.30 29.35 -8.72
C ASN A 311 -2.81 27.92 -8.46
N ILE A 312 -3.71 26.99 -8.14
CA ILE A 312 -3.38 25.60 -8.51
C ILE A 312 -3.31 25.59 -10.03
N SER A 313 -2.11 25.37 -10.55
CA SER A 313 -1.92 25.58 -11.96
C SER A 313 -2.56 24.48 -12.79
N LYS A 314 -3.25 24.88 -13.86
CA LYS A 314 -3.74 23.97 -14.90
C LYS A 314 -2.54 23.59 -15.77
N ASN A 315 -2.30 22.30 -15.93
CA ASN A 315 -1.30 21.82 -16.87
C ASN A 315 -1.82 22.02 -18.31
N PRO A 316 -1.18 22.90 -19.11
CA PRO A 316 -1.63 23.22 -20.46
C PRO A 316 -1.51 22.06 -21.45
N TYR A 317 -0.70 21.05 -21.14
CA TYR A 317 -0.42 19.93 -22.04
C TYR A 317 -1.48 18.82 -21.97
N ASN A 318 -2.34 18.85 -20.95
CA ASN A 318 -3.53 18.02 -20.87
C ASN A 318 -4.69 18.69 -21.62
N ALA A 319 -5.65 17.90 -22.09
CA ALA A 319 -6.89 18.45 -22.64
C ALA A 319 -7.66 19.20 -21.55
N ILE A 320 -7.75 20.53 -21.70
CA ILE A 320 -8.58 21.40 -20.89
C ILE A 320 -9.96 21.44 -21.56
N GLN A 321 -10.96 20.89 -20.88
CA GLN A 321 -12.35 20.97 -21.32
C GLN A 321 -12.77 22.43 -21.40
N ALA A 322 -13.39 22.83 -22.52
CA ALA A 322 -13.69 24.23 -22.78
C ALA A 322 -14.79 24.76 -21.85
N GLU A 323 -15.66 23.89 -21.36
CA GLU A 323 -16.65 24.21 -20.33
C GLU A 323 -16.03 24.46 -18.93
N ASN A 324 -14.75 24.13 -18.72
CA ASN A 324 -14.05 24.35 -17.44
C ASN A 324 -13.44 25.75 -17.32
N TYR A 325 -14.04 26.74 -17.96
CA TYR A 325 -13.59 28.13 -17.84
C TYR A 325 -13.79 28.65 -16.41
N ASP A 326 -12.89 29.52 -15.96
CA ASP A 326 -13.01 30.24 -14.68
C ASP A 326 -13.90 31.47 -14.83
N ALA A 327 -13.93 32.08 -16.02
CA ALA A 327 -14.83 33.15 -16.40
C ALA A 327 -15.11 33.13 -17.92
N ALA A 328 -16.28 33.60 -18.34
CA ALA A 328 -16.60 33.72 -19.77
C ALA A 328 -17.62 34.82 -20.02
N TYR A 329 -17.73 35.25 -21.27
CA TYR A 329 -18.74 36.21 -21.73
C TYR A 329 -19.39 35.75 -23.03
N GLY A 330 -20.72 35.69 -23.05
CA GLY A 330 -21.54 35.43 -24.23
C GLY A 330 -21.68 33.96 -24.65
N VAL A 331 -20.71 33.10 -24.31
CA VAL A 331 -20.77 31.66 -24.64
C VAL A 331 -21.84 30.93 -23.83
N GLY A 332 -22.48 29.94 -24.44
CA GLY A 332 -23.37 28.98 -23.78
C GLY A 332 -22.68 27.66 -23.51
N ILE A 333 -23.26 26.84 -22.64
CA ILE A 333 -22.86 25.44 -22.41
C ILE A 333 -23.97 24.54 -22.93
N GLU A 334 -23.63 23.56 -23.75
CA GLU A 334 -24.57 22.59 -24.31
C GLU A 334 -23.96 21.18 -24.35
N GLY A 335 -24.79 20.16 -24.60
CA GLY A 335 -24.33 18.77 -24.67
C GLY A 335 -23.43 18.51 -25.88
N CYS A 336 -22.36 17.74 -25.68
CA CYS A 336 -21.43 17.35 -26.74
C CYS A 336 -21.64 15.88 -27.14
N ASN A 337 -21.53 15.55 -28.42
CA ASN A 337 -21.52 14.16 -28.89
C ASN A 337 -20.14 13.48 -28.76
N GLU A 338 -19.08 14.25 -28.48
CA GLU A 338 -17.73 13.79 -28.15
C GLU A 338 -17.35 14.12 -26.71
N GLY A 339 -18.21 13.83 -25.74
CA GLY A 339 -17.92 14.07 -24.32
C GLY A 339 -19.18 14.35 -23.51
N THR A 340 -19.03 15.18 -22.47
CA THR A 340 -20.15 15.63 -21.64
C THR A 340 -20.75 16.93 -22.15
N LEU A 341 -19.95 17.99 -22.23
CA LEU A 341 -20.39 19.35 -22.53
C LEU A 341 -19.42 20.02 -23.52
N GLN A 342 -19.81 21.18 -24.05
CA GLN A 342 -18.98 22.03 -24.91
C GLN A 342 -19.38 23.50 -24.74
N LEU A 343 -18.53 24.41 -25.20
CA LEU A 343 -18.94 25.79 -25.45
C LEU A 343 -19.70 25.89 -26.76
N GLY A 344 -20.91 26.42 -26.70
CA GLY A 344 -21.80 26.62 -27.85
C GLY A 344 -22.31 28.05 -27.96
N GLY A 345 -22.99 28.35 -29.07
CA GLY A 345 -23.54 29.68 -29.34
C GLY A 345 -22.48 30.77 -29.47
N ILE A 346 -21.23 30.41 -29.79
CA ILE A 346 -20.08 31.32 -29.85
C ILE A 346 -20.27 32.34 -30.99
N GLN A 347 -20.20 33.63 -30.65
CA GLN A 347 -20.23 34.74 -31.59
C GLN A 347 -18.95 35.59 -31.48
N SER A 348 -18.70 36.42 -32.49
CA SER A 348 -17.54 37.32 -32.48
C SER A 348 -17.60 38.31 -31.32
N GLY A 349 -16.50 38.45 -30.59
CA GLY A 349 -16.39 39.30 -29.39
C GLY A 349 -16.68 38.57 -28.07
N TYR A 350 -17.07 37.29 -28.13
CA TYR A 350 -17.18 36.44 -26.94
C TYR A 350 -15.80 35.92 -26.52
N TYR A 351 -15.69 35.46 -25.27
CA TYR A 351 -14.45 34.91 -24.74
C TYR A 351 -14.66 33.90 -23.61
N ALA A 352 -13.65 33.05 -23.39
CA ALA A 352 -13.52 32.18 -22.22
C ALA A 352 -12.12 32.36 -21.60
N VAL A 353 -12.04 32.31 -20.27
CA VAL A 353 -10.83 32.57 -19.48
C VAL A 353 -10.50 31.34 -18.64
N TYR A 354 -9.25 30.91 -18.72
CA TYR A 354 -8.70 29.81 -17.94
C TYR A 354 -7.55 30.35 -17.14
N LYS A 355 -7.75 30.48 -15.84
CA LYS A 355 -6.76 31.04 -14.94
C LYS A 355 -5.65 30.05 -14.65
N ASN A 356 -4.45 30.58 -14.40
CA ASN A 356 -3.35 29.85 -13.79
C ASN A 356 -2.86 28.66 -14.62
N VAL A 357 -2.70 28.84 -15.92
CA VAL A 357 -2.15 27.82 -16.81
C VAL A 357 -0.63 27.84 -16.74
N ASP A 358 0.00 26.74 -16.30
CA ASP A 358 1.45 26.65 -16.07
C ASP A 358 2.18 25.95 -17.21
N PHE A 359 2.83 26.74 -18.04
CA PHE A 359 3.61 26.28 -19.18
C PHE A 359 4.97 25.69 -18.80
N GLY A 360 5.37 25.78 -17.52
CA GLY A 360 6.65 25.31 -17.03
C GLY A 360 7.83 26.08 -17.63
N THR A 361 9.05 25.56 -17.44
CA THR A 361 10.28 26.19 -17.93
C THR A 361 10.58 25.91 -19.40
N ASP A 362 10.13 24.77 -19.92
CA ASP A 362 10.36 24.40 -21.33
C ASP A 362 9.44 25.17 -22.28
N GLY A 363 8.24 25.50 -21.80
CA GLY A 363 7.23 26.24 -22.52
C GLY A 363 6.47 25.45 -23.59
N ALA A 364 5.37 26.05 -24.06
CA ALA A 364 4.55 25.52 -25.14
C ALA A 364 4.83 26.23 -26.46
N ASN A 365 4.89 25.45 -27.55
CA ASN A 365 5.14 25.92 -28.92
C ASN A 365 3.94 25.76 -29.84
N GLY A 366 2.86 25.10 -29.40
CA GLY A 366 1.62 25.07 -30.16
C GLY A 366 0.36 24.91 -29.35
N PHE A 367 -0.76 25.03 -30.04
CA PHE A 367 -2.11 24.98 -29.50
C PHE A 367 -3.00 24.14 -30.41
N ILE A 368 -3.85 23.30 -29.82
CA ILE A 368 -4.85 22.48 -30.52
C ILE A 368 -6.21 22.74 -29.86
N ALA A 369 -7.23 23.02 -30.67
CA ALA A 369 -8.61 23.13 -30.24
C ALA A 369 -9.51 22.12 -30.98
N ARG A 370 -10.28 21.33 -30.24
CA ARG A 370 -11.28 20.42 -30.80
C ARG A 370 -12.58 21.19 -31.01
N ALA A 371 -12.91 21.52 -32.26
CA ALA A 371 -14.03 22.40 -32.58
C ALA A 371 -14.88 21.88 -33.76
N ALA A 372 -16.14 22.30 -33.82
CA ALA A 372 -17.09 21.95 -34.88
C ALA A 372 -17.83 23.20 -35.38
N SER A 373 -18.11 23.30 -36.68
CA SER A 373 -18.82 24.43 -37.26
C SER A 373 -19.67 24.02 -38.47
N GLU A 374 -20.94 24.40 -38.48
CA GLU A 374 -21.81 24.31 -39.66
C GLU A 374 -21.61 25.51 -40.62
N THR A 375 -20.97 26.59 -40.15
CA THR A 375 -20.74 27.83 -40.91
C THR A 375 -19.32 27.87 -41.50
N GLY A 376 -18.84 29.05 -41.92
CA GLY A 376 -17.47 29.23 -42.37
C GLY A 376 -16.42 29.18 -41.24
N GLY A 377 -16.85 29.04 -39.98
CA GLY A 377 -15.96 28.98 -38.82
C GLY A 377 -15.54 30.35 -38.29
N GLY A 378 -14.39 30.42 -37.61
CA GLY A 378 -13.88 31.64 -37.00
C GLY A 378 -12.47 31.47 -36.46
N ASN A 379 -11.98 32.45 -35.70
CA ASN A 379 -10.66 32.40 -35.10
C ASN A 379 -10.73 32.34 -33.58
N ILE A 380 -9.78 31.61 -33.00
CA ILE A 380 -9.46 31.62 -31.57
C ILE A 380 -8.15 32.39 -31.43
N GLU A 381 -8.23 33.61 -30.91
CA GLU A 381 -7.04 34.35 -30.46
C GLU A 381 -6.66 33.85 -29.06
N ILE A 382 -5.41 33.38 -28.92
CA ILE A 382 -4.87 32.94 -27.64
C ILE A 382 -4.08 34.09 -27.02
N ARG A 383 -4.60 34.67 -25.93
CA ARG A 383 -4.03 35.84 -25.24
C ARG A 383 -3.66 35.51 -23.80
N LEU A 384 -2.61 36.16 -23.29
CA LEU A 384 -2.16 36.00 -21.91
C LEU A 384 -2.57 37.17 -21.02
N ASP A 385 -2.96 36.86 -19.79
CA ASP A 385 -3.17 37.72 -18.62
C ASP A 385 -4.28 38.78 -18.72
N SER A 386 -4.77 39.12 -19.91
CA SER A 386 -5.96 39.95 -20.10
C SER A 386 -6.56 39.83 -21.51
N LEU A 387 -7.79 40.32 -21.71
CA LEU A 387 -8.46 40.37 -23.02
C LEU A 387 -7.67 41.15 -24.09
N THR A 388 -6.82 42.08 -23.67
CA THR A 388 -5.95 42.88 -24.55
C THR A 388 -4.46 42.54 -24.37
N GLY A 389 -4.16 41.45 -23.66
CA GLY A 389 -2.80 41.05 -23.34
C GLY A 389 -2.08 40.45 -24.54
N THR A 390 -0.87 39.93 -24.29
CA THR A 390 0.02 39.40 -25.34
C THR A 390 -0.69 38.31 -26.14
N LEU A 391 -0.84 38.54 -27.45
CA LEU A 391 -1.34 37.53 -28.39
C LEU A 391 -0.20 36.56 -28.72
N ILE A 392 -0.32 35.31 -28.29
CA ILE A 392 0.72 34.29 -28.51
C ILE A 392 0.45 33.41 -29.72
N GLY A 393 -0.78 33.38 -30.21
CA GLY A 393 -1.13 32.74 -31.48
C GLY A 393 -2.58 32.95 -31.86
N THR A 394 -2.92 32.50 -33.06
CA THR A 394 -4.30 32.50 -33.57
C THR A 394 -4.55 31.16 -34.25
N SER A 395 -5.54 30.42 -33.76
CA SER A 395 -5.99 29.17 -34.38
C SER A 395 -7.22 29.45 -35.24
N ASN A 396 -7.21 28.95 -36.48
CA ASN A 396 -8.33 29.09 -37.41
C ASN A 396 -9.20 27.82 -37.35
N VAL A 397 -10.45 27.98 -36.92
CA VAL A 397 -11.45 26.92 -36.98
C VAL A 397 -12.19 27.07 -38.30
N GLN A 398 -12.09 26.06 -39.16
CA GLN A 398 -12.79 26.03 -40.45
C GLN A 398 -14.19 25.43 -40.31
N GLY A 399 -15.02 25.63 -41.34
CA GLY A 399 -16.31 24.95 -41.47
C GLY A 399 -16.12 23.44 -41.56
N THR A 400 -16.71 22.69 -40.62
CA THR A 400 -16.62 21.23 -40.56
C THR A 400 -17.87 20.53 -41.13
N GLY A 401 -18.86 21.32 -41.54
CA GLY A 401 -20.10 20.84 -42.18
C GLY A 401 -21.22 20.47 -41.21
N SER A 402 -21.01 20.58 -39.89
CA SER A 402 -22.04 20.38 -38.85
C SER A 402 -21.58 20.89 -37.49
N TRP A 403 -22.50 21.38 -36.64
CA TRP A 403 -22.24 21.76 -35.23
C TRP A 403 -21.77 20.63 -34.32
N SER A 404 -21.81 19.38 -34.80
CA SER A 404 -21.41 18.20 -34.05
C SER A 404 -20.34 17.37 -34.77
N ASN A 405 -19.79 17.85 -35.89
CA ASN A 405 -18.67 17.21 -36.58
C ASN A 405 -17.36 17.87 -36.14
N PHE A 406 -16.71 17.30 -35.13
CA PHE A 406 -15.52 17.88 -34.52
C PHE A 406 -14.24 17.53 -35.28
N THR A 407 -13.41 18.56 -35.50
CA THR A 407 -12.06 18.43 -36.04
C THR A 407 -11.09 19.20 -35.15
N ASP A 408 -9.80 18.85 -35.23
CA ASP A 408 -8.76 19.60 -34.54
C ASP A 408 -8.38 20.82 -35.38
N ALA A 409 -8.38 21.98 -34.74
CA ALA A 409 -7.85 23.24 -35.25
C ALA A 409 -6.58 23.57 -34.50
N ASP A 410 -5.43 23.42 -35.17
CA ASP A 410 -4.11 23.61 -34.59
C ASP A 410 -3.41 24.88 -35.09
N THR A 411 -2.44 25.35 -34.30
CA THR A 411 -1.57 26.47 -34.67
C THR A 411 -0.27 26.43 -33.88
N VAL A 412 0.79 26.99 -34.47
CA VAL A 412 2.03 27.30 -33.76
C VAL A 412 1.81 28.57 -32.94
N ILE A 413 2.30 28.58 -31.70
CA ILE A 413 2.28 29.76 -30.84
C ILE A 413 3.71 30.25 -30.57
N THR A 414 3.82 31.49 -30.14
CA THR A 414 5.07 32.00 -29.55
C THR A 414 5.38 31.20 -28.30
N ASN A 415 6.63 30.71 -28.17
CA ASN A 415 7.04 29.91 -27.02
C ASN A 415 6.66 30.61 -25.71
N THR A 416 5.80 29.99 -24.93
CA THR A 416 5.22 30.57 -23.71
C THR A 416 5.63 29.72 -22.52
N THR A 417 6.23 30.33 -21.51
CA THR A 417 6.76 29.68 -20.28
C THR A 417 6.15 30.31 -19.04
N GLY A 418 6.17 29.62 -17.91
CA GLY A 418 5.64 30.15 -16.64
C GLY A 418 4.11 30.09 -16.54
N ILE A 419 3.55 30.76 -15.54
CA ILE A 419 2.11 30.70 -15.21
C ILE A 419 1.40 31.93 -15.75
N HIS A 420 0.30 31.72 -16.48
CA HIS A 420 -0.50 32.78 -17.08
C HIS A 420 -2.00 32.51 -17.02
N ASP A 421 -2.80 33.56 -17.03
CA ASP A 421 -4.22 33.44 -17.35
C ASP A 421 -4.39 33.37 -18.87
N VAL A 422 -5.01 32.32 -19.40
CA VAL A 422 -5.24 32.13 -20.83
C VAL A 422 -6.63 32.62 -21.20
N TYR A 423 -6.67 33.60 -22.10
CA TYR A 423 -7.87 34.15 -22.70
C TYR A 423 -8.04 33.60 -24.11
N LEU A 424 -9.11 32.85 -24.34
CA LEU A 424 -9.55 32.48 -25.69
C LEU A 424 -10.57 33.52 -26.15
N VAL A 425 -10.17 34.37 -27.09
CA VAL A 425 -11.02 35.44 -27.65
C VAL A 425 -11.48 35.03 -29.04
N PHE A 426 -12.80 35.01 -29.24
CA PHE A 426 -13.40 34.50 -30.47
C PHE A 426 -13.64 35.65 -31.45
N THR A 427 -13.01 35.60 -32.62
CA THR A 427 -13.09 36.67 -33.62
C THR A 427 -13.64 36.19 -34.97
N ARG A 428 -14.43 37.05 -35.61
CA ARG A 428 -15.10 36.75 -36.87
C ARG A 428 -14.13 36.55 -38.03
N THR A 429 -14.58 35.73 -38.97
CA THR A 429 -14.28 35.89 -40.39
C THR A 429 -15.50 36.54 -41.08
N ASN A 430 -16.66 35.85 -41.15
CA ASN A 430 -17.85 36.35 -41.87
C ASN A 430 -19.25 36.01 -41.25
N ASP A 431 -19.36 35.03 -40.34
CA ASP A 431 -20.65 34.50 -39.86
C ASP A 431 -21.04 34.98 -38.44
N GLN A 432 -22.35 34.94 -38.12
CA GLN A 432 -22.86 35.32 -36.79
C GLN A 432 -22.46 34.30 -35.71
N TYR A 433 -22.62 33.01 -35.99
CA TYR A 433 -22.21 31.91 -35.12
C TYR A 433 -20.96 31.26 -35.72
N LEU A 434 -19.92 31.10 -34.89
CA LEU A 434 -18.58 30.75 -35.35
C LEU A 434 -18.36 29.23 -35.32
N PHE A 435 -18.34 28.63 -34.14
CA PHE A 435 -18.09 27.20 -33.92
C PHE A 435 -18.51 26.81 -32.50
N ASN A 436 -18.61 25.51 -32.25
CA ASN A 436 -18.65 24.92 -30.93
C ASN A 436 -17.24 24.45 -30.55
N LEU A 437 -16.83 24.65 -29.30
CA LEU A 437 -15.50 24.28 -28.80
C LEU A 437 -15.65 23.25 -27.68
N ASN A 438 -15.11 22.05 -27.87
CA ASN A 438 -15.19 20.95 -26.90
C ASN A 438 -14.05 21.04 -25.87
N TRP A 439 -12.80 20.93 -26.32
CA TRP A 439 -11.62 21.06 -25.47
C TRP A 439 -10.48 21.72 -26.24
N PHE A 440 -9.46 22.16 -25.52
CA PHE A 440 -8.20 22.60 -26.11
C PHE A 440 -7.02 22.12 -25.28
N LYS A 441 -5.82 22.10 -25.88
CA LYS A 441 -4.56 21.89 -25.18
C LYS A 441 -3.45 22.65 -25.85
N PHE A 442 -2.36 22.84 -25.14
CA PHE A 442 -1.09 23.27 -25.71
C PHE A 442 -0.16 22.07 -25.91
N THR A 443 0.86 22.28 -26.71
CA THR A 443 1.83 21.25 -27.08
C THR A 443 3.24 21.81 -26.90
N LYS A 444 4.14 20.98 -26.35
CA LYS A 444 5.57 21.32 -26.27
C LYS A 444 6.21 21.36 -27.65
N SER A 445 5.70 20.52 -28.56
CA SER A 445 6.10 20.43 -29.96
C SER A 445 5.14 21.24 -30.83
N ASP A 446 5.50 21.35 -32.11
CA ASP A 446 4.68 21.94 -33.15
C ASP A 446 3.53 20.97 -33.53
N PRO A 447 2.26 21.32 -33.27
CA PRO A 447 1.10 20.46 -33.49
C PRO A 447 0.72 20.36 -34.97
N THR A 448 1.35 21.14 -35.85
CA THR A 448 1.19 21.01 -37.30
C THR A 448 1.96 19.79 -37.86
N ARG A 449 2.73 19.08 -37.00
CA ARG A 449 3.47 17.85 -37.34
C ARG A 449 2.57 16.62 -37.24
N THR A 450 2.87 15.60 -38.02
CA THR A 450 2.01 14.41 -38.16
C THR A 450 2.42 13.30 -37.18
N ASP A 451 1.51 12.89 -36.31
CA ASP A 451 1.73 11.81 -35.34
C ASP A 451 1.78 10.43 -36.04
N ALA A 452 2.89 9.70 -35.85
CA ALA A 452 3.12 8.36 -36.41
C ALA A 452 2.03 7.35 -36.03
N TYR A 453 1.40 7.50 -34.86
CA TYR A 453 0.46 6.54 -34.29
C TYR A 453 -0.99 6.77 -34.73
N THR A 454 -1.23 7.77 -35.58
CA THR A 454 -2.52 8.00 -36.22
C THR A 454 -2.64 7.22 -37.53
N ARG A 455 -3.87 6.99 -38.00
CA ARG A 455 -4.10 6.39 -39.33
C ARG A 455 -3.80 7.43 -40.41
N LEU A 456 -2.62 7.30 -41.01
CA LEU A 456 -2.15 8.16 -42.07
C LEU A 456 -2.73 7.69 -43.40
N LYS A 457 -3.56 8.54 -44.02
CA LYS A 457 -4.07 8.27 -45.36
C LYS A 457 -2.90 8.29 -46.34
N SER A 458 -2.72 7.18 -47.05
CA SER A 458 -1.58 6.97 -47.95
C SER A 458 -1.55 7.97 -49.11
N GLY A 459 -2.72 8.42 -49.56
CA GLY A 459 -2.84 9.48 -50.54
C GLY A 459 -2.16 10.77 -50.08
N ASN A 460 -2.07 11.08 -48.79
CA ASN A 460 -1.51 12.33 -48.28
C ASN A 460 0.03 12.38 -48.26
N PHE A 461 0.68 11.83 -49.30
CA PHE A 461 2.13 11.93 -49.48
C PHE A 461 2.56 13.36 -49.81
N SER A 462 3.71 13.76 -49.28
CA SER A 462 4.38 15.04 -49.59
C SER A 462 5.18 14.97 -50.90
N GLU A 463 5.61 13.77 -51.30
CA GLU A 463 6.33 13.50 -52.54
C GLU A 463 6.12 12.04 -52.96
N SER A 464 6.23 11.74 -54.26
CA SER A 464 6.13 10.37 -54.78
C SER A 464 6.77 10.22 -56.16
N SER A 465 7.02 8.98 -56.56
CA SER A 465 7.41 8.61 -57.93
C SER A 465 6.85 7.23 -58.27
N GLY A 466 6.47 7.02 -59.54
CA GLY A 466 6.05 5.72 -60.06
C GLY A 466 4.69 5.21 -59.54
N LEU A 467 3.83 6.08 -59.02
CA LEU A 467 2.50 5.73 -58.52
C LEU A 467 1.47 6.83 -58.82
N SER A 468 0.20 6.53 -58.60
CA SER A 468 -0.92 7.45 -58.75
C SER A 468 -1.84 7.43 -57.53
N ARG A 469 -2.74 8.41 -57.44
CA ARG A 469 -3.70 8.57 -56.34
C ARG A 469 -5.12 8.35 -56.86
N ASP A 470 -5.96 7.71 -56.07
CA ASP A 470 -7.40 7.67 -56.32
C ASP A 470 -8.09 8.98 -55.93
N GLU A 471 -8.88 9.57 -56.83
CA GLU A 471 -9.53 10.86 -56.60
C GLU A 471 -10.74 10.80 -55.66
N THR A 472 -11.39 9.64 -55.54
CA THR A 472 -12.61 9.50 -54.73
C THR A 472 -12.29 9.13 -53.30
N TRP A 473 -11.34 8.23 -53.10
CA TRP A 473 -11.05 7.62 -51.80
C TRP A 473 -9.65 7.93 -51.27
N ASN A 474 -8.83 8.64 -52.05
CA ASN A 474 -7.51 9.15 -51.64
C ASN A 474 -6.53 8.03 -51.20
N PHE A 475 -6.55 6.88 -51.89
CA PHE A 475 -5.58 5.78 -51.72
C PHE A 475 -4.54 5.77 -52.85
N LEU A 476 -3.40 5.11 -52.64
CA LEU A 476 -2.37 4.92 -53.67
C LEU A 476 -2.72 3.76 -54.60
N LYS A 477 -2.65 4.00 -55.92
CA LYS A 477 -2.92 3.02 -56.97
C LYS A 477 -1.94 3.11 -58.13
N GLY A 478 -1.93 2.11 -59.00
CA GLY A 478 -1.05 2.10 -60.18
C GLY A 478 0.43 2.18 -59.80
N ILE A 479 0.80 1.46 -58.74
CA ILE A 479 2.13 1.48 -58.12
C ILE A 479 3.08 0.60 -58.96
N HIS A 480 4.13 1.19 -59.56
CA HIS A 480 5.17 0.45 -60.29
C HIS A 480 6.24 -0.12 -59.36
N ASN A 481 7.04 -1.06 -59.84
CA ASN A 481 8.17 -1.60 -59.09
C ASN A 481 9.18 -0.47 -58.77
N ASN A 482 9.62 -0.41 -57.51
CA ASN A 482 10.45 0.66 -56.94
C ASN A 482 9.79 2.05 -56.90
N ALA A 483 8.47 2.14 -57.05
CA ALA A 483 7.74 3.36 -56.75
C ALA A 483 7.88 3.72 -55.27
N TYR A 484 7.70 4.99 -54.92
CA TYR A 484 7.72 5.43 -53.54
C TYR A 484 6.70 6.52 -53.23
N ALA A 485 6.29 6.58 -51.95
CA ALA A 485 5.56 7.70 -51.35
C ALA A 485 6.31 8.18 -50.11
N GLY A 486 6.57 9.49 -50.03
CA GLY A 486 7.25 10.15 -48.91
C GLY A 486 6.27 11.00 -48.07
N TYR A 487 6.40 10.91 -46.74
CA TYR A 487 5.58 11.64 -45.76
C TYR A 487 6.51 12.43 -44.83
N ARG A 488 6.31 13.75 -44.75
CA ARG A 488 7.22 14.64 -44.01
C ARG A 488 6.85 14.79 -42.56
N GLY A 489 7.86 14.90 -41.71
CA GLY A 489 7.71 15.32 -40.31
C GLY A 489 6.83 14.37 -39.47
N ILE A 490 6.97 13.07 -39.69
CA ILE A 490 6.31 12.03 -38.90
C ILE A 490 7.00 11.95 -37.53
N ASP A 491 6.26 12.20 -36.46
CA ASP A 491 6.78 12.16 -35.10
C ASP A 491 6.53 10.79 -34.45
N PHE A 492 7.62 10.06 -34.22
CA PHE A 492 7.61 8.75 -33.56
C PHE A 492 7.77 8.82 -32.03
N GLY A 493 7.97 10.01 -31.45
CA GLY A 493 8.17 10.14 -30.00
C GLY A 493 9.31 9.25 -29.49
N SER A 494 9.01 8.31 -28.57
CA SER A 494 10.00 7.44 -27.93
C SER A 494 10.38 6.18 -28.72
N GLY A 495 9.66 5.81 -29.78
CA GLY A 495 9.91 4.60 -30.55
C GLY A 495 8.65 3.89 -31.06
N ALA A 496 8.59 3.55 -32.35
CA ALA A 496 7.59 2.64 -32.90
C ALA A 496 8.12 1.21 -33.04
N ALA A 497 7.32 0.22 -32.65
CA ALA A 497 7.66 -1.21 -32.67
C ALA A 497 7.06 -1.97 -33.86
N GLY A 498 6.08 -1.37 -34.56
CA GLY A 498 5.51 -1.96 -35.77
C GLY A 498 4.77 -0.95 -36.63
N ILE A 499 4.42 -1.39 -37.84
CA ILE A 499 3.61 -0.66 -38.82
C ILE A 499 2.46 -1.57 -39.29
N THR A 500 1.24 -1.02 -39.32
CA THR A 500 0.09 -1.62 -39.98
C THR A 500 -0.19 -0.88 -41.28
N VAL A 501 -0.40 -1.59 -42.37
CA VAL A 501 -0.81 -1.05 -43.67
C VAL A 501 -2.13 -1.66 -44.11
N HIS A 502 -3.06 -0.84 -44.61
CA HIS A 502 -4.32 -1.29 -45.21
C HIS A 502 -4.17 -1.36 -46.72
N VAL A 503 -4.10 -2.57 -47.25
CA VAL A 503 -3.71 -2.82 -48.64
C VAL A 503 -4.67 -3.77 -49.34
N GLN A 504 -4.62 -3.75 -50.66
CA GLN A 504 -5.20 -4.77 -51.53
C GLN A 504 -4.18 -5.14 -52.60
N SER A 505 -4.25 -6.35 -53.15
CA SER A 505 -3.30 -6.82 -54.16
C SER A 505 -3.93 -7.84 -55.11
N GLY A 506 -3.44 -7.87 -56.34
CA GLY A 506 -3.82 -8.89 -57.33
C GLY A 506 -3.18 -10.26 -57.06
N ASN A 507 -2.89 -10.99 -58.14
CA ASN A 507 -2.39 -12.37 -58.07
C ASN A 507 -0.90 -12.52 -57.70
N GLN A 508 -0.18 -11.44 -57.39
CA GLN A 508 1.28 -11.48 -57.21
C GLN A 508 1.76 -10.97 -55.85
N GLY A 509 1.13 -9.91 -55.31
CA GLY A 509 1.61 -9.27 -54.08
C GLY A 509 2.98 -8.59 -54.27
N GLY A 510 3.69 -8.35 -53.17
CA GLY A 510 4.98 -7.67 -53.17
C GLY A 510 5.47 -7.31 -51.77
N PHE A 511 6.20 -6.21 -51.65
CA PHE A 511 6.75 -5.71 -50.40
C PHE A 511 6.62 -4.20 -50.29
N ILE A 512 6.50 -3.69 -49.07
CA ILE A 512 6.66 -2.27 -48.74
C ILE A 512 7.84 -2.15 -47.78
N ASP A 513 8.95 -1.57 -48.22
CA ASP A 513 10.04 -1.20 -47.32
C ASP A 513 9.73 0.15 -46.68
N VAL A 514 9.88 0.22 -45.36
CA VAL A 514 9.78 1.44 -44.57
C VAL A 514 11.19 1.96 -44.34
N LYS A 515 11.46 3.18 -44.83
CA LYS A 515 12.74 3.88 -44.66
C LYS A 515 12.53 5.23 -44.00
N LEU A 516 13.56 5.68 -43.28
CA LEU A 516 13.56 6.98 -42.59
C LEU A 516 14.53 7.95 -43.28
N ASP A 517 14.14 9.23 -43.29
CA ASP A 517 14.86 10.44 -43.72
C ASP A 517 15.27 10.55 -45.19
N SER A 518 15.46 9.42 -45.89
CA SER A 518 15.84 9.38 -47.30
C SER A 518 15.35 8.09 -47.99
N ILE A 519 15.11 8.16 -49.30
CA ILE A 519 14.83 6.98 -50.15
C ILE A 519 15.99 5.96 -50.15
N ASP A 520 17.21 6.42 -49.88
CA ASP A 520 18.42 5.60 -49.76
C ASP A 520 18.75 5.22 -48.30
N GLY A 521 17.89 5.60 -47.35
CA GLY A 521 18.04 5.29 -45.93
C GLY A 521 17.97 3.79 -45.62
N SER A 522 18.36 3.44 -44.39
CA SER A 522 18.22 2.09 -43.84
C SER A 522 16.75 1.67 -43.78
N ILE A 523 16.49 0.40 -44.10
CA ILE A 523 15.16 -0.19 -43.96
C ILE A 523 14.94 -0.49 -42.47
N VAL A 524 13.94 0.16 -41.88
CA VAL A 524 13.53 -0.09 -40.50
C VAL A 524 12.49 -1.20 -40.40
N GLY A 525 11.80 -1.53 -41.50
CA GLY A 525 10.98 -2.74 -41.58
C GLY A 525 10.48 -3.00 -43.00
N THR A 526 10.10 -4.23 -43.28
CA THR A 526 9.59 -4.65 -44.59
C THR A 526 8.26 -5.36 -44.42
N VAL A 527 7.19 -4.78 -44.94
CA VAL A 527 5.86 -5.40 -44.96
C VAL A 527 5.79 -6.36 -46.15
N ASP A 528 5.50 -7.64 -45.90
CA ASP A 528 5.20 -8.62 -46.95
C ASP A 528 3.73 -8.52 -47.36
N ILE A 529 3.49 -8.24 -48.64
CA ILE A 529 2.15 -8.14 -49.21
C ILE A 529 1.83 -9.46 -49.92
N PRO A 530 0.89 -10.27 -49.40
CA PRO A 530 0.48 -11.52 -50.05
C PRO A 530 -0.28 -11.23 -51.34
N ALA A 531 -0.42 -12.25 -52.20
CA ALA A 531 -1.30 -12.21 -53.36
C ALA A 531 -2.75 -12.41 -52.92
N LEU A 532 -3.52 -11.34 -52.77
CA LEU A 532 -4.92 -11.39 -52.33
C LEU A 532 -5.89 -11.78 -53.45
N GLY A 533 -5.43 -11.73 -54.70
CA GLY A 533 -6.12 -12.29 -55.86
C GLY A 533 -7.22 -11.41 -56.44
N ASN A 534 -7.55 -10.27 -55.82
CA ASN A 534 -8.50 -9.30 -56.35
C ASN A 534 -8.23 -7.87 -55.84
N TRP A 535 -8.78 -6.89 -56.56
CA TRP A 535 -8.62 -5.45 -56.29
C TRP A 535 -9.87 -4.83 -55.67
N ASN A 536 -10.61 -5.58 -54.85
CA ASN A 536 -11.75 -5.07 -54.09
C ASN A 536 -11.64 -5.37 -52.59
N ASP A 537 -10.84 -6.38 -52.21
CA ASP A 537 -10.70 -6.81 -50.83
C ASP A 537 -9.50 -6.14 -50.16
N TRP A 538 -9.78 -5.26 -49.22
CA TRP A 538 -8.77 -4.61 -48.39
C TRP A 538 -8.42 -5.46 -47.16
N THR A 539 -7.15 -5.43 -46.77
CA THR A 539 -6.60 -6.20 -45.67
C THR A 539 -5.57 -5.37 -44.91
N ASP A 540 -5.62 -5.46 -43.58
CA ASP A 540 -4.60 -4.91 -42.71
C ASP A 540 -3.44 -5.89 -42.56
N ILE A 541 -2.22 -5.43 -42.82
CA ILE A 541 -0.99 -6.20 -42.63
C ILE A 541 -0.15 -5.46 -41.61
N LEU A 542 0.17 -6.14 -40.50
CA LEU A 542 1.04 -5.64 -39.44
C LEU A 542 2.43 -6.27 -39.59
N THR A 543 3.48 -5.47 -39.41
CA THR A 543 4.88 -5.94 -39.40
C THR A 543 5.64 -5.19 -38.32
N ASN A 544 6.60 -5.86 -37.68
CA ASN A 544 7.52 -5.22 -36.76
C ASN A 544 8.49 -4.29 -37.51
N ILE A 545 8.90 -3.21 -36.86
CA ILE A 545 9.97 -2.32 -37.33
C ILE A 545 11.05 -2.16 -36.24
N ASP A 546 12.25 -1.74 -36.61
CA ASP A 546 13.36 -1.49 -35.71
C ASP A 546 13.06 -0.27 -34.82
N ASP A 547 12.62 -0.57 -33.60
CA ASP A 547 12.23 0.41 -32.59
C ASP A 547 13.41 1.22 -32.04
N SER A 548 14.66 0.81 -32.32
CA SER A 548 15.85 1.59 -31.98
C SER A 548 16.05 2.77 -32.92
N GLN A 549 15.57 2.67 -34.17
CA GLN A 549 15.74 3.69 -35.22
C GLN A 549 14.52 4.56 -35.43
N ALA A 550 13.30 4.04 -35.24
CA ALA A 550 12.07 4.80 -35.41
C ALA A 550 11.73 5.66 -34.17
N LYS A 551 12.58 6.63 -33.80
CA LYS A 551 12.44 7.52 -32.63
C LYS A 551 12.57 8.99 -33.01
N GLY A 552 11.80 9.88 -32.37
CA GLY A 552 11.79 11.29 -32.71
C GLY A 552 11.16 11.57 -34.08
N VAL A 553 11.52 12.68 -34.72
CA VAL A 553 10.86 13.14 -35.95
C VAL A 553 11.65 12.75 -37.19
N HIS A 554 10.98 12.07 -38.12
CA HIS A 554 11.58 11.59 -39.37
C HIS A 554 10.69 11.88 -40.59
N ASN A 555 11.30 11.95 -41.76
CA ASN A 555 10.54 11.76 -43.00
C ASN A 555 10.41 10.26 -43.28
N VAL A 556 9.21 9.77 -43.56
CA VAL A 556 8.96 8.34 -43.83
C VAL A 556 8.83 8.12 -45.33
N TYR A 557 9.59 7.17 -45.86
CA TYR A 557 9.49 6.72 -47.24
C TYR A 557 9.00 5.28 -47.30
N LEU A 558 7.87 5.06 -47.97
CA LEU A 558 7.35 3.73 -48.30
C LEU A 558 7.80 3.37 -49.71
N ILE A 559 8.66 2.36 -49.84
CA ILE A 559 9.18 1.89 -51.13
C ILE A 559 8.47 0.61 -51.53
N PHE A 560 7.79 0.62 -52.66
CA PHE A 560 6.98 -0.50 -53.13
C PHE A 560 7.79 -1.37 -54.08
N ARG A 561 7.95 -2.66 -53.75
CA ARG A 561 8.68 -3.64 -54.57
C ARG A 561 7.77 -4.78 -54.97
N GLY A 562 7.69 -5.08 -56.26
CA GLY A 562 6.97 -6.26 -56.74
C GLY A 562 7.79 -7.54 -56.58
N LYS A 563 7.08 -8.65 -56.45
CA LYS A 563 7.69 -9.98 -56.43
C LYS A 563 8.26 -10.29 -57.82
N ASN A 564 9.51 -10.73 -57.90
CA ASN A 564 10.23 -10.92 -59.18
C ASN A 564 10.27 -9.66 -60.07
N ASN A 565 10.33 -8.47 -59.46
CA ASN A 565 10.37 -7.17 -60.14
C ASN A 565 9.11 -6.84 -60.96
N SER A 566 7.95 -7.38 -60.59
CA SER A 566 6.69 -7.03 -61.24
C SER A 566 6.16 -5.64 -60.84
N ASP A 567 5.37 -5.03 -61.71
CA ASP A 567 4.58 -3.85 -61.34
C ASP A 567 3.30 -4.25 -60.59
N TYR A 568 2.73 -3.30 -59.85
CA TYR A 568 1.48 -3.41 -59.12
C TYR A 568 1.51 -4.37 -57.91
N PRO A 569 2.44 -4.16 -56.95
CA PRO A 569 2.52 -4.99 -55.75
C PRO A 569 1.27 -4.87 -54.88
N CYS A 570 0.68 -3.68 -54.79
CA CYS A 570 -0.55 -3.40 -54.04
C CYS A 570 -1.19 -2.06 -54.46
N ASN A 571 -2.40 -1.82 -53.96
CA ASN A 571 -2.86 -0.47 -53.63
C ASN A 571 -2.78 -0.33 -52.11
N LEU A 572 -2.45 0.86 -51.63
CA LEU A 572 -2.34 1.17 -50.20
C LEU A 572 -3.36 2.26 -49.88
N ASP A 573 -4.16 2.10 -48.82
CA ASP A 573 -5.16 3.09 -48.41
C ASP A 573 -4.67 3.97 -47.26
N TRP A 574 -4.28 3.34 -46.16
CA TRP A 574 -3.73 4.01 -45.00
C TRP A 574 -2.66 3.15 -44.35
N PHE A 575 -1.84 3.77 -43.51
CA PHE A 575 -0.90 3.08 -42.65
C PHE A 575 -0.85 3.75 -41.28
N THR A 576 -0.38 3.04 -40.27
CA THR A 576 -0.18 3.58 -38.93
C THR A 576 0.94 2.83 -38.24
N PHE A 577 1.67 3.53 -37.37
CA PHE A 577 2.67 2.91 -36.53
C PHE A 577 2.07 2.51 -35.17
N THR A 578 2.74 1.61 -34.46
CA THR A 578 2.32 1.19 -33.12
C THR A 578 3.49 1.12 -32.15
N THR A 579 3.24 1.54 -30.91
CA THR A 579 4.12 1.33 -29.76
C THR A 579 3.90 -0.03 -29.09
N VAL A 580 2.83 -0.76 -29.48
CA VAL A 580 2.41 -2.00 -28.81
C VAL A 580 3.39 -3.12 -29.12
N LYS A 581 4.33 -3.32 -28.19
CA LYS A 581 5.00 -4.60 -27.98
C LYS A 581 3.98 -5.52 -27.32
N GLY A 582 3.54 -6.58 -27.99
CA GLY A 582 2.66 -7.58 -27.37
C GLY A 582 3.30 -8.17 -26.12
N VAL A 583 2.48 -8.71 -25.22
CA VAL A 583 2.99 -9.52 -24.09
C VAL A 583 3.76 -10.70 -24.66
N ASN A 584 5.03 -10.86 -24.27
CA ASN A 584 5.85 -11.99 -24.68
C ASN A 584 5.19 -13.28 -24.16
N ARG A 585 4.68 -14.12 -25.05
CA ARG A 585 3.98 -15.36 -24.72
C ARG A 585 4.80 -16.54 -25.21
N ASP A 586 4.99 -17.54 -24.36
CA ASP A 586 5.55 -18.82 -24.75
C ASP A 586 4.47 -19.65 -25.49
N ALA A 587 4.74 -20.07 -26.73
CA ALA A 587 3.82 -20.91 -27.51
C ALA A 587 3.51 -22.25 -26.82
N TYR A 588 4.41 -22.75 -25.97
CA TYR A 588 4.28 -24.02 -25.25
C TYR A 588 3.54 -23.88 -23.92
N GLY A 589 3.28 -22.65 -23.46
CA GLY A 589 2.54 -22.36 -22.24
C GLY A 589 1.01 -22.37 -22.44
N LYS A 590 0.28 -22.16 -21.35
CA LYS A 590 -1.18 -21.93 -21.38
C LYS A 590 -1.45 -20.51 -21.87
N ILE A 591 -2.17 -20.37 -22.97
CA ILE A 591 -2.61 -19.06 -23.50
C ILE A 591 -4.13 -18.96 -23.33
N GLU A 592 -4.58 -18.07 -22.43
CA GLU A 592 -6.00 -17.76 -22.24
C GLU A 592 -6.52 -17.03 -23.48
N ALA A 593 -7.66 -17.47 -24.01
CA ALA A 593 -8.17 -16.99 -25.29
C ALA A 593 -8.71 -15.56 -25.21
N GLU A 594 -9.24 -15.16 -24.06
CA GLU A 594 -9.67 -13.79 -23.76
C GLU A 594 -8.50 -12.81 -23.65
N ASN A 595 -7.25 -13.28 -23.53
CA ASN A 595 -6.05 -12.46 -23.56
C ASN A 595 -5.55 -12.19 -25.00
N TYR A 596 -6.48 -11.98 -25.93
CA TYR A 596 -6.19 -11.60 -27.31
C TYR A 596 -5.72 -10.14 -27.39
N THR A 597 -4.91 -9.83 -28.39
CA THR A 597 -4.42 -8.48 -28.69
C THR A 597 -5.43 -7.67 -29.49
N ALA A 598 -6.05 -8.29 -30.50
CA ALA A 598 -7.15 -7.70 -31.28
C ALA A 598 -8.04 -8.81 -31.84
N GLY A 599 -9.28 -8.51 -32.21
CA GLY A 599 -10.19 -9.51 -32.77
C GLY A 599 -11.59 -8.95 -32.99
N THR A 600 -12.43 -9.72 -33.67
CA THR A 600 -13.82 -9.33 -33.94
C THR A 600 -14.74 -10.54 -34.05
N GLY A 601 -16.05 -10.28 -33.88
CA GLY A 601 -17.12 -11.27 -34.04
C GLY A 601 -17.31 -12.21 -32.85
N PHE A 602 -16.91 -11.77 -31.65
CA PHE A 602 -17.17 -12.44 -30.37
C PHE A 602 -17.18 -11.44 -29.20
N GLY A 603 -17.74 -11.87 -28.07
CA GLY A 603 -17.63 -11.19 -26.78
C GLY A 603 -16.86 -12.05 -25.77
N THR A 604 -16.94 -11.69 -24.49
CA THR A 604 -16.42 -12.53 -23.39
C THR A 604 -17.51 -12.79 -22.36
N GLU A 605 -17.52 -13.99 -21.78
CA GLU A 605 -18.45 -14.38 -20.71
C GLU A 605 -17.68 -15.04 -19.55
N ASN A 606 -18.33 -15.10 -18.38
CA ASN A 606 -17.86 -15.83 -17.21
C ASN A 606 -18.78 -17.02 -16.92
N GLY A 607 -18.20 -18.20 -16.66
CA GLY A 607 -18.95 -19.41 -16.36
C GLY A 607 -18.06 -20.59 -16.03
N GLY A 608 -18.52 -21.51 -15.18
CA GLY A 608 -17.73 -22.70 -14.82
C GLY A 608 -16.40 -22.43 -14.12
N GLY A 609 -16.23 -21.25 -13.49
CA GLY A 609 -15.00 -20.85 -12.79
C GLY A 609 -13.93 -20.21 -13.68
N GLN A 610 -14.25 -19.84 -14.92
CA GLN A 610 -13.30 -19.25 -15.88
C GLN A 610 -13.96 -18.18 -16.76
N LYS A 611 -13.13 -17.35 -17.41
CA LYS A 611 -13.52 -16.35 -18.42
C LYS A 611 -13.08 -16.87 -19.80
N TYR A 612 -13.89 -16.65 -20.83
CA TYR A 612 -13.63 -17.20 -22.16
C TYR A 612 -14.22 -16.33 -23.28
N LEU A 613 -13.80 -16.57 -24.53
CA LEU A 613 -14.44 -16.00 -25.71
C LEU A 613 -15.79 -16.68 -25.93
N ALA A 614 -16.83 -15.88 -26.12
CA ALA A 614 -18.21 -16.33 -26.26
C ALA A 614 -18.94 -15.62 -27.40
N GLY A 615 -20.07 -16.18 -27.84
CA GLY A 615 -20.85 -15.61 -28.94
C GLY A 615 -20.12 -15.64 -30.29
N ILE A 616 -19.29 -16.66 -30.52
CA ILE A 616 -18.56 -16.83 -31.79
C ILE A 616 -19.55 -17.32 -32.86
N ASN A 617 -19.89 -16.46 -33.83
CA ASN A 617 -20.74 -16.80 -34.97
C ASN A 617 -19.93 -16.85 -36.26
N GLY A 618 -19.74 -18.05 -36.83
CA GLY A 618 -18.90 -18.28 -38.01
C GLY A 618 -19.34 -17.51 -39.26
N SER A 619 -20.63 -17.18 -39.39
CA SER A 619 -21.16 -16.37 -40.50
C SER A 619 -20.57 -14.96 -40.56
N ASN A 620 -19.99 -14.48 -39.46
CA ASN A 620 -19.37 -13.16 -39.36
C ASN A 620 -17.85 -13.18 -39.59
N ASN A 621 -17.28 -14.33 -39.98
CA ASN A 621 -15.83 -14.54 -40.11
C ASN A 621 -15.00 -14.07 -38.90
N PRO A 622 -15.35 -14.48 -37.67
CA PRO A 622 -14.70 -14.00 -36.46
C PRO A 622 -13.25 -14.50 -36.36
N TYR A 623 -12.38 -13.70 -35.76
CA TYR A 623 -10.98 -14.04 -35.52
C TYR A 623 -10.42 -13.36 -34.28
N ALA A 624 -9.49 -14.03 -33.59
CA ALA A 624 -8.70 -13.48 -32.50
C ALA A 624 -7.21 -13.44 -32.90
N MET A 625 -6.50 -12.36 -32.55
CA MET A 625 -5.09 -12.14 -32.86
C MET A 625 -4.30 -12.05 -31.55
N TYR A 626 -3.15 -12.73 -31.50
CA TYR A 626 -2.24 -12.76 -30.37
C TYR A 626 -0.85 -12.36 -30.84
N ASN A 627 -0.37 -11.22 -30.35
CA ASN A 627 0.93 -10.67 -30.73
C ASN A 627 2.07 -11.20 -29.83
N TYR A 628 3.29 -11.33 -30.35
CA TYR A 628 4.50 -11.79 -29.64
C TYR A 628 4.40 -13.21 -29.05
N ILE A 629 3.92 -14.18 -29.83
CA ILE A 629 4.04 -15.61 -29.46
C ILE A 629 5.39 -16.13 -29.93
N ASP A 630 6.20 -16.60 -28.99
CA ASP A 630 7.52 -17.18 -29.22
C ASP A 630 7.43 -18.71 -29.34
N PHE A 631 7.69 -19.22 -30.53
CA PHE A 631 7.76 -20.65 -30.83
C PHE A 631 9.14 -21.25 -30.51
N GLY A 632 10.11 -20.45 -30.05
CA GLY A 632 11.46 -20.88 -29.77
C GLY A 632 12.21 -21.36 -31.02
N ALA A 633 13.28 -22.12 -30.83
CA ALA A 633 14.11 -22.61 -31.93
C ALA A 633 13.55 -23.86 -32.65
N THR A 634 12.54 -24.52 -32.07
CA THR A 634 11.99 -25.78 -32.57
C THR A 634 10.52 -25.59 -32.88
N SER A 635 10.04 -26.11 -34.01
CA SER A 635 8.61 -26.03 -34.36
C SER A 635 7.78 -26.99 -33.51
N PRO A 636 6.60 -26.58 -33.02
CA PRO A 636 5.69 -27.46 -32.30
C PRO A 636 5.12 -28.53 -33.24
N ALA A 637 4.74 -29.67 -32.67
CA ALA A 637 4.13 -30.78 -33.41
C ALA A 637 2.59 -30.68 -33.46
N LYS A 638 1.98 -30.08 -32.44
CA LYS A 638 0.53 -30.09 -32.22
C LYS A 638 0.03 -28.71 -31.80
N PHE A 639 -1.25 -28.47 -32.05
CA PHE A 639 -2.01 -27.33 -31.56
C PHE A 639 -3.21 -27.84 -30.78
N TYR A 640 -3.33 -27.46 -29.51
CA TYR A 640 -4.38 -27.89 -28.59
C TYR A 640 -5.29 -26.73 -28.22
N VAL A 641 -6.59 -27.00 -28.15
CA VAL A 641 -7.61 -26.01 -27.84
C VAL A 641 -8.59 -26.57 -26.82
N ASN A 642 -8.87 -25.82 -25.74
CA ASN A 642 -9.96 -26.08 -24.83
C ASN A 642 -11.18 -25.24 -25.19
N ALA A 643 -12.26 -25.89 -25.63
CA ALA A 643 -13.47 -25.22 -26.08
C ALA A 643 -14.74 -26.01 -25.73
N ALA A 644 -15.88 -25.31 -25.68
CA ALA A 644 -17.19 -25.85 -25.38
C ALA A 644 -18.21 -25.48 -26.46
N SER A 645 -19.08 -26.40 -26.86
CA SER A 645 -20.10 -26.14 -27.86
C SER A 645 -21.41 -26.86 -27.55
N ALA A 646 -22.53 -26.13 -27.59
CA ALA A 646 -23.87 -26.73 -27.55
C ALA A 646 -24.42 -27.04 -28.95
N THR A 647 -23.65 -26.77 -30.02
CA THR A 647 -24.02 -27.00 -31.42
C THR A 647 -23.15 -28.13 -32.00
N SER A 648 -23.06 -28.23 -33.33
CA SER A 648 -22.12 -29.14 -34.00
C SER A 648 -20.65 -28.73 -33.85
N GLY A 649 -20.38 -27.53 -33.32
CA GLY A 649 -19.03 -26.97 -33.24
C GLY A 649 -18.59 -26.30 -34.53
N GLY A 650 -17.27 -26.20 -34.75
CA GLY A 650 -16.66 -25.52 -35.88
C GLY A 650 -15.17 -25.80 -36.00
N THR A 651 -14.45 -24.99 -36.78
CA THR A 651 -12.99 -25.14 -36.96
C THR A 651 -12.24 -23.88 -36.57
N ILE A 652 -11.02 -24.06 -36.07
CA ILE A 652 -10.07 -22.99 -35.74
C ILE A 652 -8.88 -23.12 -36.66
N GLU A 653 -8.67 -22.15 -37.54
CA GLU A 653 -7.45 -22.04 -38.33
C GLU A 653 -6.44 -21.16 -37.59
N ALA A 654 -5.30 -21.75 -37.19
CA ALA A 654 -4.16 -21.00 -36.67
C ALA A 654 -3.28 -20.54 -37.83
N ARG A 655 -3.10 -19.22 -37.97
CA ARG A 655 -2.30 -18.57 -39.01
C ARG A 655 -1.22 -17.70 -38.39
N ILE A 656 -0.11 -17.53 -39.11
CA ILE A 656 0.97 -16.64 -38.68
C ILE A 656 1.08 -15.40 -39.57
N ASP A 657 1.47 -14.28 -38.97
CA ASP A 657 1.90 -13.03 -39.60
C ASP A 657 0.88 -12.39 -40.54
N GLY A 658 -0.39 -12.72 -40.37
CA GLY A 658 -1.51 -12.08 -41.04
C GLY A 658 -2.78 -12.92 -41.01
N ILE A 659 -3.94 -12.27 -41.17
CA ILE A 659 -5.24 -12.95 -41.24
C ILE A 659 -5.35 -13.87 -42.48
N ASN A 660 -4.64 -13.52 -43.56
CA ASN A 660 -4.48 -14.33 -44.77
C ASN A 660 -3.11 -15.02 -44.83
N GLY A 661 -2.34 -14.97 -43.74
CA GLY A 661 -1.01 -15.56 -43.66
C GLY A 661 -1.02 -17.09 -43.66
N PRO A 662 0.17 -17.73 -43.67
CA PRO A 662 0.29 -19.18 -43.72
C PRO A 662 -0.51 -19.86 -42.61
N VAL A 663 -1.33 -20.85 -42.97
CA VAL A 663 -2.00 -21.72 -42.01
C VAL A 663 -0.97 -22.70 -41.45
N ILE A 664 -0.80 -22.70 -40.13
CA ILE A 664 0.10 -23.63 -39.44
C ILE A 664 -0.65 -24.82 -38.84
N ALA A 665 -1.92 -24.65 -38.44
CA ALA A 665 -2.77 -25.74 -37.94
C ALA A 665 -4.26 -25.48 -38.20
N ILE A 666 -5.05 -26.54 -38.35
CA ILE A 666 -6.53 -26.49 -38.47
C ILE A 666 -7.13 -27.44 -37.44
N CYS A 667 -7.74 -26.90 -36.37
CA CYS A 667 -8.33 -27.67 -35.28
C CYS A 667 -9.84 -27.76 -35.41
N ASN A 668 -10.38 -28.98 -35.41
CA ASN A 668 -11.82 -29.22 -35.38
C ASN A 668 -12.31 -29.28 -33.94
N VAL A 669 -13.23 -28.40 -33.57
CA VAL A 669 -13.90 -28.36 -32.26
C VAL A 669 -15.30 -28.96 -32.43
N PRO A 670 -15.59 -30.15 -31.88
CA PRO A 670 -16.90 -30.78 -32.01
C PRO A 670 -17.91 -30.20 -31.02
N GLY A 671 -19.18 -30.60 -31.16
CA GLY A 671 -20.21 -30.40 -30.14
C GLY A 671 -19.84 -31.11 -28.83
N THR A 672 -19.86 -30.39 -27.70
CA THR A 672 -19.47 -30.90 -26.38
C THR A 672 -20.65 -31.09 -25.41
N GLY A 673 -21.87 -30.86 -25.91
CA GLY A 673 -23.11 -31.07 -25.15
C GLY A 673 -23.53 -29.88 -24.27
N GLY A 674 -22.86 -28.73 -24.39
CA GLY A 674 -23.25 -27.50 -23.67
C GLY A 674 -22.24 -26.36 -23.85
N TRP A 675 -22.69 -25.12 -23.64
CA TRP A 675 -21.87 -23.91 -23.79
C TRP A 675 -20.77 -23.75 -22.72
N GLN A 676 -20.80 -24.58 -21.67
CA GLN A 676 -19.83 -24.57 -20.58
C GLN A 676 -19.20 -25.97 -20.34
N ASN A 677 -19.43 -26.93 -21.24
CA ASN A 677 -18.82 -28.26 -21.18
C ASN A 677 -17.50 -28.24 -21.95
N PHE A 678 -16.43 -27.74 -21.33
CA PHE A 678 -15.13 -27.57 -22.00
C PHE A 678 -14.41 -28.91 -22.20
N THR A 679 -13.91 -29.11 -23.41
CA THR A 679 -13.13 -30.30 -23.79
C THR A 679 -11.92 -29.90 -24.64
N VAL A 680 -10.86 -30.68 -24.57
CA VAL A 680 -9.63 -30.45 -25.34
C VAL A 680 -9.73 -31.11 -26.71
N SER A 681 -9.59 -30.31 -27.76
CA SER A 681 -9.41 -30.73 -29.15
C SER A 681 -7.97 -30.48 -29.59
N SER A 682 -7.50 -31.18 -30.63
CA SER A 682 -6.13 -31.02 -31.13
C SER A 682 -6.02 -31.12 -32.65
N ALA A 683 -4.95 -30.56 -33.20
CA ALA A 683 -4.56 -30.64 -34.61
C ALA A 683 -3.04 -30.79 -34.78
N ASP A 684 -2.62 -31.35 -35.91
CA ASP A 684 -1.21 -31.36 -36.32
C ASP A 684 -0.78 -29.96 -36.78
N VAL A 685 0.41 -29.55 -36.39
CA VAL A 685 1.09 -28.38 -36.98
C VAL A 685 1.75 -28.85 -38.27
N THR A 686 1.23 -28.37 -39.39
CA THR A 686 1.57 -28.89 -40.74
C THR A 686 2.59 -28.03 -41.49
N ALA A 687 2.83 -26.80 -41.02
CA ALA A 687 3.86 -25.91 -41.52
C ALA A 687 4.82 -25.54 -40.38
N SER A 688 6.13 -25.62 -40.64
CA SER A 688 7.16 -25.29 -39.65
C SER A 688 7.07 -23.82 -39.24
N VAL A 689 7.12 -23.56 -37.94
CA VAL A 689 7.10 -22.21 -37.34
C VAL A 689 8.13 -22.14 -36.21
N ASN A 690 8.94 -21.07 -36.15
CA ASN A 690 9.97 -20.87 -35.13
C ASN A 690 10.20 -19.37 -34.87
N GLY A 691 10.70 -19.01 -33.70
CA GLY A 691 10.86 -17.60 -33.32
C GLY A 691 9.53 -16.91 -33.02
N LYS A 692 9.53 -15.58 -33.07
CA LYS A 692 8.40 -14.75 -32.63
C LYS A 692 7.48 -14.39 -33.79
N HIS A 693 6.19 -14.63 -33.61
CA HIS A 693 5.16 -14.42 -34.62
C HIS A 693 3.92 -13.73 -34.06
N VAL A 694 3.12 -13.17 -34.98
CA VAL A 694 1.73 -12.81 -34.72
C VAL A 694 0.87 -14.02 -35.06
N VAL A 695 0.07 -14.53 -34.13
CA VAL A 695 -0.83 -15.67 -34.38
C VAL A 695 -2.27 -15.19 -34.50
N TYR A 696 -2.92 -15.56 -35.60
CA TYR A 696 -4.35 -15.37 -35.81
C TYR A 696 -5.07 -16.72 -35.65
N LEU A 697 -6.12 -16.74 -34.82
CA LEU A 697 -7.08 -17.85 -34.75
C LEU A 697 -8.36 -17.42 -35.46
N LEU A 698 -8.61 -17.97 -36.65
CA LEU A 698 -9.84 -17.71 -37.40
C LEU A 698 -10.86 -18.81 -37.07
N PHE A 699 -12.06 -18.42 -36.68
CA PHE A 699 -13.12 -19.37 -36.33
C PHE A 699 -14.08 -19.53 -37.50
N LYS A 700 -14.15 -20.75 -38.05
CA LYS A 700 -14.84 -21.08 -39.29
C LYS A 700 -16.05 -21.98 -39.04
N GLY A 701 -17.15 -21.66 -39.73
CA GLY A 701 -18.40 -22.42 -39.77
C GLY A 701 -19.59 -21.53 -40.18
N SER A 702 -20.80 -22.08 -40.22
CA SER A 702 -21.99 -21.39 -40.78
C SER A 702 -23.00 -20.90 -39.73
N SER A 703 -22.67 -20.98 -38.43
CA SER A 703 -23.56 -20.61 -37.32
C SER A 703 -22.77 -20.34 -36.04
N TRP A 704 -23.43 -20.35 -34.87
CA TRP A 704 -22.79 -20.30 -33.56
C TRP A 704 -21.90 -21.54 -33.33
N LEU A 705 -20.60 -21.30 -33.13
CA LEU A 705 -19.59 -22.35 -33.18
C LEU A 705 -19.31 -22.97 -31.81
N PHE A 706 -18.61 -22.23 -30.94
CA PHE A 706 -18.15 -22.69 -29.63
C PHE A 706 -17.77 -21.48 -28.76
N ASN A 707 -17.62 -21.72 -27.46
CA ASN A 707 -16.90 -20.87 -26.54
C ASN A 707 -15.46 -21.36 -26.46
N LEU A 708 -14.48 -20.45 -26.55
CA LEU A 708 -13.06 -20.76 -26.55
C LEU A 708 -12.42 -20.22 -25.28
N ASP A 709 -11.86 -21.12 -24.47
CA ASP A 709 -11.27 -20.80 -23.17
C ASP A 709 -9.76 -20.58 -23.28
N LYS A 710 -9.02 -21.57 -23.78
CA LYS A 710 -7.55 -21.52 -23.84
C LYS A 710 -6.97 -22.41 -24.92
N PHE A 711 -5.72 -22.15 -25.27
CA PHE A 711 -4.98 -22.96 -26.25
C PHE A 711 -3.48 -23.03 -25.92
N THR A 712 -2.78 -23.99 -26.55
CA THR A 712 -1.32 -24.13 -26.48
C THR A 712 -0.80 -24.84 -27.75
N PHE A 713 0.45 -24.60 -28.11
CA PHE A 713 1.19 -25.39 -29.10
C PHE A 713 2.12 -26.44 -28.42
N GLY A 714 2.09 -26.53 -27.09
CA GLY A 714 2.82 -27.50 -26.27
C GLY A 714 1.96 -28.67 -25.79
N ASP A 715 2.19 -29.11 -24.55
CA ASP A 715 1.45 -30.20 -23.91
C ASP A 715 0.11 -29.69 -23.33
N PRO A 716 -1.04 -30.32 -23.60
CA PRO A 716 -2.34 -29.84 -23.10
C PRO A 716 -2.49 -29.98 -21.58
N GLY A 717 -1.59 -30.69 -20.89
CA GLY A 717 -1.51 -30.75 -19.43
C GLY A 717 -1.33 -29.39 -18.77
N VAL A 718 -0.80 -28.38 -19.49
CA VAL A 718 -0.72 -26.98 -19.02
C VAL A 718 -2.08 -26.34 -18.74
N PHE A 719 -3.18 -26.89 -19.28
CA PHE A 719 -4.53 -26.41 -19.03
C PHE A 719 -5.05 -26.74 -17.62
N THR A 720 -4.56 -27.85 -17.05
CA THR A 720 -4.98 -28.38 -15.74
C THR A 720 -3.84 -28.41 -14.74
N ALA A 721 -2.61 -28.11 -15.16
CA ALA A 721 -1.48 -27.97 -14.28
C ALA A 721 -1.81 -26.88 -13.24
N PRO A 722 -1.63 -27.15 -11.94
CA PRO A 722 -1.69 -26.09 -10.95
C PRO A 722 -0.70 -25.02 -11.40
N VAL A 723 -1.16 -23.76 -11.44
CA VAL A 723 -0.31 -22.63 -11.77
C VAL A 723 0.81 -22.65 -10.74
N THR A 724 1.95 -23.19 -11.14
CA THR A 724 3.17 -23.03 -10.38
C THR A 724 3.53 -21.58 -10.65
N PRO A 725 3.65 -20.73 -9.61
CA PRO A 725 4.23 -19.42 -9.80
C PRO A 725 5.50 -19.64 -10.63
N PRO A 726 5.74 -18.84 -11.68
CA PRO A 726 7.04 -18.90 -12.34
C PRO A 726 8.08 -18.89 -11.23
N ALA A 727 8.98 -19.88 -11.26
CA ALA A 727 10.11 -19.86 -10.34
C ALA A 727 10.70 -18.46 -10.47
N PRO A 728 10.85 -17.70 -9.35
CA PRO A 728 11.35 -16.35 -9.44
C PRO A 728 12.61 -16.39 -10.29
N GLU A 729 12.66 -15.53 -11.30
CA GLU A 729 13.89 -15.34 -12.08
C GLU A 729 15.02 -15.20 -11.06
N PRO A 730 16.09 -16.00 -11.14
CA PRO A 730 17.16 -15.95 -10.15
C PRO A 730 17.67 -14.51 -10.06
N ASP A 731 17.31 -13.83 -8.99
CA ASP A 731 17.90 -12.56 -8.65
C ASP A 731 19.08 -12.82 -7.72
N ASN A 732 20.08 -11.96 -7.82
CA ASN A 732 21.25 -12.00 -6.96
C ASN A 732 21.17 -10.88 -5.92
N VAL A 733 19.95 -10.41 -5.61
CA VAL A 733 19.70 -9.30 -4.70
C VAL A 733 19.21 -9.91 -3.39
N PRO A 734 20.02 -9.89 -2.33
CA PRO A 734 19.58 -10.37 -1.03
C PRO A 734 18.40 -9.56 -0.49
N PRO A 735 17.49 -10.19 0.27
CA PRO A 735 16.42 -9.47 0.92
C PRO A 735 16.99 -8.54 2.00
N GLY A 736 16.21 -7.54 2.38
CA GLY A 736 16.48 -6.71 3.53
C GLY A 736 16.54 -7.52 4.83
N ASP A 737 17.22 -6.95 5.84
CA ASP A 737 17.22 -7.51 7.19
C ASP A 737 15.85 -7.33 7.86
N VAL A 738 15.56 -8.21 8.83
CA VAL A 738 14.48 -7.97 9.78
C VAL A 738 14.74 -6.69 10.58
N GLN A 739 13.67 -6.04 11.03
CA GLN A 739 13.74 -4.79 11.78
C GLN A 739 13.02 -4.91 13.12
N ASN A 740 13.24 -3.92 14.00
CA ASN A 740 12.54 -3.76 15.27
C ASN A 740 12.58 -5.00 16.18
N VAL A 741 13.73 -5.66 16.25
CA VAL A 741 13.85 -6.89 17.03
C VAL A 741 13.75 -6.60 18.51
N GLN A 742 12.77 -7.24 19.16
CA GLN A 742 12.57 -7.23 20.59
C GLN A 742 12.96 -8.57 21.19
N VAL A 743 13.62 -8.51 22.34
CA VAL A 743 14.11 -9.69 23.06
C VAL A 743 13.46 -9.74 24.43
N ILE A 744 12.72 -10.82 24.69
CA ILE A 744 12.21 -11.16 26.02
C ILE A 744 13.08 -12.29 26.57
N ARG A 745 13.78 -12.03 27.67
CA ARG A 745 14.63 -13.01 28.35
C ARG A 745 13.94 -13.48 29.61
N ASN A 746 13.87 -14.79 29.81
CA ASN A 746 13.41 -15.39 31.05
C ASN A 746 14.38 -16.46 31.57
N ASP A 747 14.15 -16.99 32.77
CA ASP A 747 15.04 -17.95 33.42
C ASP A 747 15.21 -19.28 32.65
N GLY A 748 14.40 -19.53 31.61
CA GLY A 748 14.42 -20.76 30.79
C GLY A 748 14.73 -20.56 29.30
N GLY A 749 14.87 -19.32 28.82
CA GLY A 749 15.00 -19.06 27.39
C GLY A 749 14.92 -17.59 26.96
N ILE A 750 14.90 -17.42 25.65
CA ILE A 750 14.77 -16.14 24.96
C ILE A 750 13.61 -16.24 23.96
N GLN A 751 12.66 -15.33 24.04
CA GLN A 751 11.64 -15.12 23.03
C GLN A 751 11.98 -13.87 22.22
N LEU A 752 11.89 -13.99 20.91
CA LEU A 752 12.18 -12.94 19.94
C LEU A 752 10.89 -12.51 19.26
N PHE A 753 10.79 -11.22 18.98
CA PHE A 753 9.81 -10.64 18.08
C PHE A 753 10.51 -9.71 17.10
N TRP A 754 10.04 -9.65 15.86
CA TRP A 754 10.62 -8.76 14.84
C TRP A 754 9.59 -8.43 13.76
N ASP A 755 9.91 -7.47 12.92
CA ASP A 755 9.18 -7.16 11.71
C ASP A 755 10.02 -7.50 10.48
N GLY A 756 9.36 -7.72 9.34
CA GLY A 756 10.03 -8.05 8.09
C GLY A 756 10.57 -9.50 8.06
N PRO A 757 11.41 -9.83 7.07
CA PRO A 757 11.82 -9.00 5.93
C PRO A 757 10.61 -8.55 5.08
N TYR A 758 10.69 -7.35 4.53
CA TYR A 758 9.57 -6.75 3.79
C TYR A 758 9.56 -7.12 2.31
N ASP A 759 10.71 -7.53 1.78
CA ASP A 759 10.86 -7.99 0.40
C ASP A 759 9.85 -9.09 0.08
N ILE A 760 9.20 -8.95 -1.07
CA ILE A 760 8.06 -9.78 -1.48
C ILE A 760 8.46 -11.24 -1.72
N ASP A 761 9.68 -11.44 -2.16
CA ASP A 761 10.33 -12.71 -2.46
C ASP A 761 11.10 -13.27 -1.26
N ALA A 762 11.10 -12.58 -0.12
CA ALA A 762 11.67 -13.15 1.10
C ALA A 762 10.91 -14.42 1.50
N LYS A 763 11.65 -15.46 1.90
CA LYS A 763 11.10 -16.78 2.19
C LYS A 763 11.07 -17.09 3.68
N LYS A 764 12.19 -16.85 4.37
CA LYS A 764 12.36 -17.24 5.78
C LYS A 764 13.38 -16.39 6.51
N VAL A 765 13.33 -16.45 7.83
CA VAL A 765 14.29 -15.87 8.77
C VAL A 765 15.02 -16.99 9.49
N GLN A 766 16.35 -16.89 9.53
CA GLN A 766 17.26 -17.83 10.19
C GLN A 766 17.85 -17.20 11.45
N ILE A 767 17.75 -17.91 12.57
CA ILE A 767 18.16 -17.44 13.88
C ILE A 767 19.21 -18.40 14.43
N THR A 768 20.32 -17.84 14.89
CA THR A 768 21.44 -18.56 15.51
C THR A 768 21.75 -17.97 16.86
N VAL A 769 22.13 -18.82 17.82
CA VAL A 769 22.60 -18.39 19.13
C VAL A 769 24.03 -18.83 19.30
N SER A 770 24.89 -17.94 19.79
CA SER A 770 26.29 -18.25 20.05
C SER A 770 26.72 -17.76 21.42
N LYS A 771 27.73 -18.43 21.98
CA LYS A 771 28.37 -18.08 23.24
C LYS A 771 29.88 -18.08 23.03
N ASN A 772 30.54 -16.97 23.37
CA ASN A 772 31.98 -16.78 23.13
C ASN A 772 32.40 -17.01 21.67
N GLY A 773 31.51 -16.71 20.71
CA GLY A 773 31.77 -16.89 19.27
C GLY A 773 31.45 -18.28 18.70
N GLU A 774 31.12 -19.26 19.54
CA GLU A 774 30.70 -20.60 19.08
C GLU A 774 29.18 -20.74 19.10
N GLN A 775 28.60 -21.25 18.00
CA GLN A 775 27.16 -21.52 17.94
C GLN A 775 26.78 -22.60 18.96
N ILE A 776 25.66 -22.39 19.66
CA ILE A 776 25.07 -23.34 20.59
C ILE A 776 23.65 -23.71 20.10
N GLY A 777 23.36 -25.01 20.11
CA GLY A 777 22.08 -25.52 19.60
C GLY A 777 21.93 -25.39 18.07
N ASP A 778 20.78 -25.86 17.60
CA ASP A 778 20.43 -25.84 16.18
C ASP A 778 19.94 -24.46 15.73
N MET A 779 20.11 -24.17 14.45
CA MET A 779 19.55 -22.97 13.82
C MET A 779 18.02 -23.07 13.79
N VAL A 780 17.34 -22.01 14.24
CA VAL A 780 15.88 -21.91 14.17
C VAL A 780 15.51 -21.22 12.85
N ASN A 781 14.58 -21.80 12.09
CA ASN A 781 14.01 -21.17 10.89
C ASN A 781 12.56 -20.77 11.19
N ALA A 782 12.18 -19.56 10.76
CA ALA A 782 10.81 -19.06 10.79
C ALA A 782 10.42 -18.62 9.37
N ASP A 783 9.29 -19.08 8.84
CA ASP A 783 8.83 -18.67 7.52
C ASP A 783 8.43 -17.19 7.50
N ARG A 784 8.49 -16.52 6.34
CA ARG A 784 8.03 -15.13 6.22
C ARG A 784 6.58 -14.99 6.68
N GLY A 785 6.30 -13.92 7.42
CA GLY A 785 5.02 -13.72 8.11
C GLY A 785 4.98 -14.28 9.53
N ILE A 786 5.84 -15.25 9.87
CA ILE A 786 6.12 -15.62 11.26
C ILE A 786 7.16 -14.65 11.81
N GLN A 787 6.79 -13.94 12.87
CA GLN A 787 7.53 -12.80 13.42
C GLN A 787 7.99 -13.03 14.86
N THR A 788 8.10 -14.29 15.21
CA THR A 788 8.35 -14.72 16.58
C THR A 788 9.13 -16.03 16.58
N ALA A 789 10.03 -16.17 17.55
CA ALA A 789 10.78 -17.39 17.79
C ALA A 789 11.08 -17.54 19.28
N THR A 790 11.02 -18.76 19.78
CA THR A 790 11.37 -19.08 21.17
C THR A 790 12.55 -20.03 21.19
N ILE A 791 13.60 -19.65 21.92
CA ILE A 791 14.82 -20.45 22.14
C ILE A 791 14.83 -20.86 23.61
N THR A 792 14.87 -22.15 23.89
CA THR A 792 14.84 -22.70 25.25
C THR A 792 16.16 -23.35 25.63
N GLY A 793 16.33 -23.71 26.91
CA GLY A 793 17.51 -24.45 27.38
C GLY A 793 18.77 -23.58 27.56
N LEU A 794 18.59 -22.26 27.60
CA LEU A 794 19.66 -21.29 27.87
C LEU A 794 19.81 -21.10 29.38
N LYS A 795 21.05 -20.97 29.85
CA LYS A 795 21.34 -20.58 31.24
C LYS A 795 21.02 -19.10 31.46
N ALA A 796 20.26 -18.79 32.52
CA ALA A 796 19.75 -17.46 32.86
C ALA A 796 20.86 -16.41 33.07
N ASP A 797 21.99 -16.81 33.64
CA ASP A 797 23.12 -15.99 34.05
C ASP A 797 24.26 -15.92 33.02
N ALA A 798 24.01 -16.36 31.78
CA ALA A 798 24.99 -16.30 30.69
C ALA A 798 24.63 -15.26 29.63
N HIS A 799 25.68 -14.68 29.02
CA HIS A 799 25.55 -13.80 27.87
C HIS A 799 25.66 -14.60 26.57
N TYR A 800 24.87 -14.18 25.58
CA TYR A 800 24.74 -14.81 24.27
C TYR A 800 24.73 -13.75 23.19
N THR A 801 25.14 -14.14 21.99
CA THR A 801 24.99 -13.35 20.78
C THR A 801 23.95 -14.03 19.89
N ILE A 802 22.91 -13.29 19.52
CA ILE A 802 21.85 -13.77 18.63
C ILE A 802 22.11 -13.21 17.23
N GLY A 803 22.29 -14.09 16.24
CA GLY A 803 22.42 -13.73 14.83
C GLY A 803 21.13 -14.00 14.08
N ILE A 804 20.59 -13.01 13.38
CA ILE A 804 19.35 -13.13 12.59
C ILE A 804 19.62 -12.73 11.15
N LYS A 805 19.20 -13.56 10.19
CA LYS A 805 19.36 -13.34 8.75
C LYS A 805 18.07 -13.68 8.00
N ALA A 806 17.71 -12.91 7.00
CA ALA A 806 16.64 -13.23 6.07
C ALA A 806 17.19 -13.99 4.85
N VAL A 807 16.36 -14.85 4.27
CA VAL A 807 16.67 -15.63 3.06
C VAL A 807 15.49 -15.53 2.12
N ASP A 808 15.75 -15.24 0.86
CA ASP A 808 14.73 -15.16 -0.20
C ASP A 808 14.43 -16.52 -0.86
N LEU A 809 13.55 -16.49 -1.85
CA LEU A 809 13.18 -17.66 -2.66
C LEU A 809 14.36 -18.16 -3.51
N SER A 810 15.25 -17.27 -3.97
CA SER A 810 16.48 -17.56 -4.72
C SER A 810 17.60 -18.15 -3.85
N GLY A 811 17.49 -18.04 -2.53
CA GLY A 811 18.47 -18.48 -1.54
C GLY A 811 19.54 -17.43 -1.21
N ASN A 812 19.39 -16.18 -1.67
CA ASN A 812 20.27 -15.11 -1.23
C ASN A 812 20.01 -14.79 0.24
N ILE A 813 21.06 -14.39 0.95
CA ILE A 813 21.04 -14.21 2.40
C ILE A 813 21.33 -12.75 2.71
N SER A 814 20.47 -12.14 3.52
CA SER A 814 20.64 -10.76 3.97
C SER A 814 21.96 -10.55 4.73
N LYS A 815 22.34 -9.29 4.91
CA LYS A 815 23.56 -8.90 5.65
C LYS A 815 23.57 -9.50 7.06
N GLY A 816 22.41 -9.50 7.70
CA GLY A 816 22.16 -10.02 9.03
C GLY A 816 22.40 -9.00 10.13
N ILE A 817 21.64 -9.18 11.21
CA ILE A 817 21.78 -8.41 12.45
C ILE A 817 22.33 -9.28 13.57
N LYS A 818 23.02 -8.65 14.52
CA LYS A 818 23.58 -9.29 15.71
C LYS A 818 23.10 -8.56 16.96
N ILE A 819 22.61 -9.32 17.93
CA ILE A 819 22.12 -8.81 19.21
C ILE A 819 22.94 -9.42 20.33
N GLU A 820 23.65 -8.57 21.06
CA GLU A 820 24.43 -8.97 22.24
C GLU A 820 23.56 -8.86 23.50
N THR A 821 23.23 -10.00 24.12
CA THR A 821 22.34 -9.98 25.29
C THR A 821 22.96 -9.32 26.51
N SER A 822 24.28 -9.10 26.54
CA SER A 822 24.96 -8.31 27.58
C SER A 822 24.62 -6.82 27.53
N ASN A 823 24.10 -6.33 26.40
CA ASN A 823 23.75 -4.92 26.23
C ASN A 823 22.29 -4.62 26.58
N LEU A 824 21.47 -5.66 26.74
CA LEU A 824 20.05 -5.61 27.05
C LEU A 824 19.79 -5.42 28.57
N PRO A 825 18.54 -5.12 28.98
CA PRO A 825 18.22 -4.72 30.35
C PRO A 825 18.58 -5.78 31.38
N SER A 826 19.37 -5.39 32.38
CA SER A 826 19.97 -6.31 33.35
C SER A 826 19.89 -5.76 34.77
N PHE A 827 20.10 -6.62 35.78
CA PHE A 827 20.05 -6.22 37.18
C PHE A 827 21.07 -6.92 38.08
N THR A 828 21.23 -6.36 39.28
CA THR A 828 21.86 -7.02 40.41
C THR A 828 21.03 -6.82 41.67
N LEU A 829 21.00 -7.84 42.51
CA LEU A 829 20.57 -7.75 43.90
C LEU A 829 21.81 -7.85 44.79
N THR A 830 22.07 -6.80 45.57
CA THR A 830 23.26 -6.74 46.44
C THR A 830 22.82 -6.64 47.89
N ALA A 831 23.28 -7.57 48.73
CA ALA A 831 23.08 -7.51 50.18
C ALA A 831 24.44 -7.57 50.88
N ASN A 832 24.63 -6.78 51.93
CA ASN A 832 25.89 -6.72 52.68
C ASN A 832 27.13 -6.51 51.77
N ARG A 833 26.98 -5.70 50.72
CA ARG A 833 28.00 -5.40 49.69
C ARG A 833 28.42 -6.57 48.80
N ARG A 834 27.66 -7.67 48.78
CA ARG A 834 27.87 -8.83 47.91
C ARG A 834 26.67 -9.02 46.98
N VAL A 835 26.94 -9.33 45.71
CA VAL A 835 25.89 -9.72 44.74
C VAL A 835 25.34 -11.09 45.13
N LEU A 836 24.02 -11.17 45.27
CA LEU A 836 23.30 -12.39 45.61
C LEU A 836 23.18 -13.31 44.40
N LYS A 837 23.35 -14.60 44.64
CA LYS A 837 23.00 -15.68 43.73
C LYS A 837 21.81 -16.46 44.27
N ASP A 838 21.21 -17.30 43.43
CA ASP A 838 20.07 -18.12 43.82
C ASP A 838 20.44 -19.02 45.01
N GLY A 839 19.61 -18.98 46.05
CA GLY A 839 19.81 -19.70 47.31
C GLY A 839 20.74 -19.04 48.33
N ASP A 840 21.39 -17.92 48.01
CA ASP A 840 22.28 -17.21 48.96
C ASP A 840 21.52 -16.74 50.22
N SER A 841 22.25 -16.60 51.34
CA SER A 841 21.74 -16.09 52.61
C SER A 841 22.47 -14.83 53.05
N PHE A 842 21.78 -13.89 53.70
CA PHE A 842 22.40 -12.69 54.26
C PHE A 842 21.68 -12.16 55.50
N ASP A 843 22.44 -11.52 56.39
CA ASP A 843 21.89 -10.85 57.56
C ASP A 843 21.20 -9.52 57.21
N ASP A 844 20.08 -9.25 57.87
CA ASP A 844 19.10 -8.22 57.57
C ASP A 844 19.43 -6.77 58.03
N TYR A 845 20.62 -6.55 58.59
CA TYR A 845 20.98 -5.23 59.15
C TYR A 845 21.20 -4.13 58.11
N MET A 846 21.50 -4.48 56.85
CA MET A 846 21.58 -3.57 55.72
C MET A 846 20.45 -3.82 54.72
N PRO A 847 20.00 -2.79 54.00
CA PRO A 847 19.05 -2.97 52.91
C PRO A 847 19.59 -3.89 51.82
N LEU A 848 18.66 -4.57 51.14
CA LEU A 848 18.88 -5.20 49.86
C LEU A 848 18.83 -4.14 48.76
N THR A 849 19.92 -3.92 48.04
CA THR A 849 19.96 -2.96 46.94
C THR A 849 19.60 -3.65 45.63
N PHE A 850 18.51 -3.22 45.01
CA PHE A 850 18.13 -3.58 43.64
C PHE A 850 18.64 -2.52 42.68
N ARG A 851 19.58 -2.89 41.81
CA ARG A 851 20.17 -2.02 40.79
C ARG A 851 19.91 -2.56 39.39
N VAL A 852 19.57 -1.68 38.46
CA VAL A 852 19.28 -2.00 37.07
C VAL A 852 20.10 -1.15 36.11
N TRP A 853 20.35 -1.65 34.90
CA TRP A 853 20.98 -0.91 33.81
C TRP A 853 20.57 -1.46 32.44
N ASP A 854 20.75 -0.65 31.41
CA ASP A 854 20.61 -1.01 30.01
C ASP A 854 21.62 -0.20 29.19
N ASN A 855 22.30 -0.83 28.22
CA ASN A 855 23.38 -0.20 27.48
C ASN A 855 22.95 0.29 26.08
N LEU A 856 21.66 0.23 25.73
CA LEU A 856 21.17 0.50 24.38
C LEU A 856 20.08 1.58 24.31
N SER A 857 19.00 1.46 25.08
CA SER A 857 17.78 2.26 24.95
C SER A 857 17.28 2.90 26.25
N ASN A 858 17.92 2.62 27.39
CA ASN A 858 17.50 3.02 28.75
C ASN A 858 16.27 2.28 29.27
N ILE A 859 16.18 2.18 30.60
CA ILE A 859 15.08 1.49 31.29
C ILE A 859 13.77 2.29 31.21
N LEU A 860 12.71 1.68 30.68
CA LEU A 860 11.34 2.20 30.72
C LEU A 860 10.69 1.90 32.08
N SER A 861 10.83 0.67 32.56
CA SER A 861 10.35 0.27 33.89
C SER A 861 11.09 -0.95 34.43
N ALA A 862 11.44 -0.94 35.70
CA ALA A 862 11.92 -2.12 36.41
C ALA A 862 11.10 -2.33 37.69
N LYS A 863 10.64 -3.54 37.92
CA LYS A 863 9.87 -3.95 39.09
C LYS A 863 10.52 -5.14 39.74
N VAL A 864 10.56 -5.15 41.06
CA VAL A 864 10.90 -6.34 41.85
C VAL A 864 9.82 -6.60 42.88
N HIS A 865 9.30 -7.81 42.90
CA HIS A 865 8.25 -8.26 43.81
C HIS A 865 8.87 -9.13 44.91
N ILE A 866 8.74 -8.70 46.16
CA ILE A 866 9.25 -9.45 47.33
C ILE A 866 8.17 -9.40 48.42
N GLY A 867 7.72 -10.56 48.88
CA GLY A 867 6.80 -10.65 50.03
C GLY A 867 5.47 -9.93 49.84
N GLY A 868 4.93 -9.94 48.61
CA GLY A 868 3.67 -9.25 48.26
C GLY A 868 3.79 -7.73 48.09
N LYS A 869 5.00 -7.16 48.23
CA LYS A 869 5.29 -5.75 47.93
C LYS A 869 5.99 -5.62 46.59
N VAL A 870 5.69 -4.54 45.87
CA VAL A 870 6.30 -4.19 44.59
C VAL A 870 7.17 -2.95 44.76
N TYR A 871 8.42 -3.04 44.33
CA TYR A 871 9.38 -1.94 44.31
C TYR A 871 9.67 -1.58 42.85
N THR A 872 9.51 -0.31 42.49
CA THR A 872 9.57 0.15 41.10
C THR A 872 10.66 1.18 40.89
N ILE A 873 11.43 1.02 39.81
CA ILE A 873 12.32 2.01 39.21
C ILE A 873 11.69 2.39 37.87
N GLY A 874 11.33 3.67 37.70
CA GLY A 874 10.81 4.25 36.47
C GLY A 874 11.86 5.02 35.65
N PRO A 875 11.47 5.57 34.48
CA PRO A 875 12.39 6.09 33.47
C PRO A 875 13.13 7.37 33.85
N LYS A 876 12.70 8.06 34.92
CA LYS A 876 13.34 9.26 35.49
C LYS A 876 13.79 9.08 36.94
N THR A 877 13.81 7.85 37.45
CA THR A 877 14.23 7.55 38.83
C THR A 877 15.61 6.91 38.87
N ARG A 878 16.25 6.96 40.05
CA ARG A 878 17.59 6.43 40.33
C ARG A 878 17.78 5.02 39.74
N GLU A 879 18.99 4.68 39.31
CA GLU A 879 19.38 3.34 38.82
C GLU A 879 19.25 2.22 39.87
N SER A 880 18.96 2.58 41.12
CA SER A 880 18.83 1.63 42.22
C SER A 880 17.83 2.07 43.27
N ILE A 881 17.24 1.08 43.95
CA ILE A 881 16.41 1.25 45.14
C ILE A 881 16.90 0.33 46.26
N ASP A 882 16.89 0.84 47.49
CA ASP A 882 17.20 0.07 48.68
C ASP A 882 15.90 -0.47 49.29
N ILE A 883 15.86 -1.78 49.52
CA ILE A 883 14.73 -2.53 50.06
C ILE A 883 15.08 -2.94 51.49
N ASP A 884 14.34 -2.40 52.46
CA ASP A 884 14.58 -2.68 53.89
C ASP A 884 14.06 -4.07 54.25
N MET A 885 14.97 -5.03 54.46
CA MET A 885 14.65 -6.42 54.80
C MET A 885 14.69 -6.70 56.31
N ALA A 886 14.91 -5.67 57.13
CA ALA A 886 15.05 -5.83 58.57
C ALA A 886 13.78 -6.40 59.21
N GLY A 887 13.91 -7.41 60.08
CA GLY A 887 12.78 -8.10 60.72
C GLY A 887 12.04 -9.07 59.80
N MET A 888 12.56 -9.33 58.60
CA MET A 888 11.95 -10.21 57.60
C MET A 888 12.74 -11.52 57.45
N SER A 889 13.18 -12.13 58.57
CA SER A 889 13.89 -13.41 58.53
C SER A 889 13.05 -14.53 57.88
N GLY A 890 13.64 -15.33 57.00
CA GLY A 890 12.96 -16.41 56.28
C GLY A 890 13.41 -16.53 54.82
N SER A 891 12.76 -17.44 54.08
CA SER A 891 12.99 -17.62 52.64
C SER A 891 12.10 -16.70 51.82
N TRP A 892 12.69 -16.05 50.81
CA TRP A 892 12.01 -15.11 49.94
C TRP A 892 12.35 -15.36 48.48
N THR A 893 11.45 -14.93 47.61
CA THR A 893 11.66 -14.85 46.16
C THR A 893 11.58 -13.39 45.76
N ALA A 894 12.51 -12.95 44.91
CA ALA A 894 12.44 -11.71 44.17
C ALA A 894 12.07 -12.00 42.72
N ASP A 895 10.84 -11.69 42.33
CA ASP A 895 10.40 -11.75 40.94
C ASP A 895 10.65 -10.38 40.29
N VAL A 896 11.57 -10.36 39.32
CA VAL A 896 12.09 -9.17 38.66
C VAL A 896 11.55 -9.10 37.25
N VAL A 897 10.97 -7.96 36.87
CA VAL A 897 10.55 -7.65 35.50
C VAL A 897 11.12 -6.30 35.10
N ILE A 898 11.91 -6.26 34.03
CA ILE A 898 12.55 -5.04 33.52
C ILE A 898 12.20 -4.89 32.06
N LYS A 899 11.76 -3.71 31.66
CA LYS A 899 11.47 -3.33 30.28
C LYS A 899 12.26 -2.07 29.91
N ASP A 900 12.86 -2.04 28.73
CA ASP A 900 13.52 -0.85 28.19
C ASP A 900 12.66 -0.08 27.19
N MET A 901 13.18 1.04 26.68
CA MET A 901 12.49 1.88 25.70
C MET A 901 12.40 1.24 24.31
N ALA A 902 13.27 0.30 23.98
CA ALA A 902 13.21 -0.48 22.74
C ALA A 902 12.20 -1.64 22.79
N GLY A 903 11.61 -1.91 23.96
CA GLY A 903 10.62 -2.96 24.18
C GLY A 903 11.22 -4.31 24.59
N ASN A 904 12.52 -4.40 24.83
CA ASN A 904 13.14 -5.60 25.37
C ASN A 904 12.72 -5.80 26.82
N VAL A 905 12.56 -7.07 27.22
CA VAL A 905 12.10 -7.45 28.55
C VAL A 905 13.06 -8.46 29.17
N LEU A 906 13.32 -8.33 30.46
CA LEU A 906 13.93 -9.34 31.31
C LEU A 906 12.94 -9.74 32.40
N GLU A 907 12.66 -11.03 32.52
CA GLU A 907 11.90 -11.65 33.60
C GLU A 907 12.81 -12.64 34.33
N SER A 908 12.94 -12.52 35.64
CA SER A 908 13.79 -13.45 36.41
C SER A 908 13.33 -13.58 37.85
N SER A 909 13.41 -14.79 38.39
CA SER A 909 13.07 -15.10 39.79
C SER A 909 14.31 -15.55 40.55
N LEU A 910 14.68 -14.83 41.62
CA LEU A 910 15.80 -15.16 42.49
C LEU A 910 15.31 -15.56 43.88
N LYS A 911 15.65 -16.75 44.35
CA LYS A 911 15.39 -17.18 45.74
C LYS A 911 16.57 -16.82 46.63
N PHE A 912 16.30 -16.36 47.84
CA PHE A 912 17.32 -16.08 48.85
C PHE A 912 16.75 -16.22 50.26
N ASN A 913 17.63 -16.29 51.26
CA ASN A 913 17.24 -16.34 52.66
C ASN A 913 17.73 -15.09 53.39
N VAL A 914 16.82 -14.47 54.15
CA VAL A 914 17.15 -13.40 55.08
C VAL A 914 17.36 -14.03 56.45
N THR A 915 18.51 -13.78 57.06
CA THR A 915 18.87 -14.26 58.38
C THR A 915 18.99 -13.10 59.36
N THR A 916 18.99 -13.42 60.65
CA THR A 916 19.35 -12.49 61.70
C THR A 916 20.39 -13.15 62.61
N SER A 917 21.23 -12.33 63.21
CA SER A 917 22.33 -12.74 64.08
C SER A 917 22.52 -11.71 65.18
N ILE A 918 23.32 -12.04 66.19
CA ILE A 918 23.67 -11.07 67.23
C ILE A 918 24.39 -9.85 66.67
N GLU A 919 25.30 -10.05 65.70
CA GLU A 919 25.95 -8.93 65.05
C GLU A 919 24.94 -8.13 64.21
N SER A 920 24.00 -8.79 63.51
CA SER A 920 22.90 -8.11 62.79
C SER A 920 22.10 -7.20 63.73
N MET A 921 21.63 -7.74 64.85
CA MET A 921 20.90 -7.00 65.88
C MET A 921 21.69 -5.81 66.43
N ARG A 922 22.99 -5.99 66.69
CA ARG A 922 23.88 -4.89 67.13
C ARG A 922 23.97 -3.78 66.06
N LYS A 923 24.13 -4.15 64.78
CA LYS A 923 24.16 -3.19 63.68
C LYS A 923 22.80 -2.48 63.50
N LEU A 924 21.68 -3.18 63.65
CA LEU A 924 20.33 -2.60 63.61
C LEU A 924 20.10 -1.60 64.73
N ILE A 925 20.51 -1.91 65.97
CA ILE A 925 20.48 -0.95 67.08
C ILE A 925 21.30 0.30 66.74
N GLY A 926 22.48 0.12 66.14
CA GLY A 926 23.32 1.22 65.64
C GLY A 926 22.61 2.06 64.58
N ARG A 927 21.98 1.40 63.59
CA ARG A 927 21.19 2.03 62.52
C ARG A 927 20.02 2.84 63.09
N TYR A 928 19.25 2.27 64.01
CA TYR A 928 18.10 2.95 64.64
C TYR A 928 18.49 4.06 65.62
N LYS A 929 19.69 3.97 66.22
CA LYS A 929 20.28 5.10 66.95
C LYS A 929 20.57 6.28 66.01
N ILE A 930 21.16 6.02 64.84
CA ILE A 930 21.49 7.05 63.86
C ILE A 930 20.21 7.69 63.29
N SER A 931 19.18 6.89 62.97
CA SER A 931 17.89 7.40 62.47
C SER A 931 17.01 8.03 63.55
N LYS A 932 17.39 7.95 64.82
CA LYS A 932 16.62 8.38 66.01
C LYS A 932 15.33 7.59 66.26
N ASP A 933 15.18 6.44 65.60
CA ASP A 933 14.13 5.46 65.86
C ASP A 933 14.33 4.73 67.19
N LEU A 934 15.53 4.78 67.75
CA LEU A 934 15.88 4.26 69.07
C LEU A 934 16.66 5.33 69.85
N LYS A 935 16.32 5.57 71.13
CA LYS A 935 16.88 6.64 71.97
C LYS A 935 17.37 6.14 73.32
N MET A 936 18.24 6.91 73.98
CA MET A 936 18.64 6.67 75.37
C MET A 936 17.45 6.90 76.32
N PRO A 937 17.32 6.14 77.44
CA PRO A 937 18.27 5.15 77.97
C PRO A 937 18.09 3.73 77.40
N LEU A 938 17.07 3.48 76.56
CA LEU A 938 16.73 2.14 76.07
C LEU A 938 17.88 1.48 75.29
N ILE A 939 18.61 2.23 74.45
CA ILE A 939 19.78 1.73 73.71
C ILE A 939 20.79 1.02 74.64
N ALA A 940 21.09 1.60 75.80
CA ALA A 940 22.08 1.03 76.72
C ALA A 940 21.59 -0.30 77.33
N GLN A 941 20.30 -0.40 77.64
CA GLN A 941 19.70 -1.65 78.15
C GLN A 941 19.73 -2.75 77.09
N LEU A 942 19.39 -2.42 75.85
CA LEU A 942 19.38 -3.37 74.73
C LEU A 942 20.79 -3.86 74.38
N LEU A 943 21.78 -2.96 74.31
CA LEU A 943 23.17 -3.34 74.07
C LEU A 943 23.78 -4.19 75.20
N ASN A 944 23.42 -3.91 76.46
CA ASN A 944 23.85 -4.74 77.58
C ASN A 944 23.27 -6.16 77.48
N ASN A 945 21.99 -6.30 77.13
CA ASN A 945 21.39 -7.61 76.91
C ASN A 945 22.08 -8.36 75.77
N ILE A 946 22.35 -7.69 74.64
CA ILE A 946 23.12 -8.28 73.53
C ILE A 946 24.49 -8.78 74.00
N ALA A 947 25.23 -8.00 74.79
CA ALA A 947 26.54 -8.42 75.32
C ALA A 947 26.45 -9.65 76.25
N GLN A 948 25.39 -9.74 77.06
CA GLN A 948 25.13 -10.93 77.89
C GLN A 948 24.79 -12.15 77.02
N VAL A 949 24.00 -11.98 75.95
CA VAL A 949 23.70 -13.06 75.01
C VAL A 949 24.98 -13.60 74.37
N GLU A 950 25.85 -12.73 73.84
CA GLU A 950 27.16 -13.13 73.28
C GLU A 950 28.00 -13.91 74.29
N HIS A 951 28.09 -13.40 75.53
CA HIS A 951 28.88 -14.05 76.58
C HIS A 951 28.37 -15.46 76.89
N GLN A 952 27.06 -15.68 76.93
CA GLN A 952 26.50 -17.02 77.15
C GLN A 952 26.71 -17.94 75.94
N LEU A 953 26.60 -17.43 74.71
CA LEU A 953 26.87 -18.20 73.48
C LEU A 953 28.35 -18.63 73.40
N HIS A 954 29.29 -17.77 73.80
CA HIS A 954 30.72 -18.12 73.89
C HIS A 954 31.00 -19.26 74.88
N MET A 955 30.12 -19.44 75.87
CA MET A 955 30.18 -20.56 76.81
C MET A 955 29.32 -21.77 76.39
N ASN A 956 28.79 -21.79 75.16
CA ASN A 956 27.85 -22.80 74.65
C ASN A 956 26.58 -22.97 75.52
N ARG A 957 26.05 -21.89 76.09
CA ARG A 957 24.83 -21.89 76.93
C ARG A 957 23.66 -21.22 76.22
N GLU A 958 23.14 -21.90 75.20
CA GLU A 958 22.03 -21.42 74.35
C GLU A 958 20.75 -21.13 75.17
N ASP A 959 20.48 -21.93 76.22
CA ASP A 959 19.35 -21.72 77.13
C ASP A 959 19.44 -20.39 77.91
N LYS A 960 20.66 -20.00 78.30
CA LYS A 960 20.93 -18.73 78.98
C LYS A 960 20.98 -17.56 78.00
N ALA A 961 21.49 -17.80 76.79
CA ALA A 961 21.43 -16.84 75.70
C ALA A 961 19.98 -16.47 75.36
N ALA A 962 19.09 -17.46 75.24
CA ALA A 962 17.67 -17.23 75.00
C ALA A 962 16.99 -16.44 76.13
N ARG A 963 17.34 -16.70 77.40
CA ARG A 963 16.84 -15.91 78.54
C ARG A 963 17.23 -14.44 78.47
N HIS A 964 18.48 -14.13 78.17
CA HIS A 964 18.91 -12.73 78.00
C HIS A 964 18.29 -12.06 76.77
N MET A 965 17.96 -12.83 75.73
CA MET A 965 17.19 -12.32 74.59
C MET A 965 15.71 -12.09 74.93
N GLN A 966 15.13 -12.91 75.82
CA GLN A 966 13.80 -12.62 76.40
C GLN A 966 13.83 -11.34 77.25
N ASP A 967 14.91 -11.10 78.00
CA ASP A 967 15.13 -9.81 78.70
C ASP A 967 15.25 -8.64 77.71
N PHE A 968 15.88 -8.84 76.54
CA PHE A 968 15.90 -7.86 75.45
C PHE A 968 14.50 -7.51 74.98
N VAL A 969 13.66 -8.51 74.68
CA VAL A 969 12.25 -8.30 74.31
C VAL A 969 11.50 -7.57 75.44
N LYS A 970 11.73 -7.95 76.71
CA LYS A 970 11.09 -7.29 77.86
C LYS A 970 11.45 -5.81 77.98
N HIS A 971 12.74 -5.47 77.83
CA HIS A 971 13.18 -4.06 77.85
C HIS A 971 12.65 -3.27 76.65
N LEU A 972 12.67 -3.86 75.45
CA LEU A 972 12.15 -3.24 74.22
C LEU A 972 10.65 -2.93 74.31
N ASN A 973 9.88 -3.76 75.02
CA ASN A 973 8.43 -3.60 75.18
C ASN A 973 8.01 -2.88 76.48
N ASN A 974 8.95 -2.30 77.24
CA ASN A 974 8.65 -1.61 78.49
C ASN A 974 7.74 -0.37 78.25
N PRO A 975 6.51 -0.32 78.79
CA PRO A 975 5.58 0.79 78.58
C PRO A 975 6.16 2.17 78.97
N ALA A 976 6.99 2.22 80.03
CA ALA A 976 7.61 3.45 80.50
C ALA A 976 8.64 4.04 79.52
N LEU A 977 9.18 3.22 78.61
CA LEU A 977 10.16 3.61 77.60
C LEU A 977 9.60 3.63 76.18
N SER A 978 8.28 3.51 76.01
CA SER A 978 7.61 3.48 74.70
C SER A 978 7.97 4.66 73.78
N ARG A 979 8.23 5.87 74.32
CA ARG A 979 8.68 7.04 73.54
C ARG A 979 10.15 6.97 73.06
N SER A 980 10.90 5.97 73.51
CA SER A 980 12.32 5.78 73.17
C SER A 980 12.55 4.82 72.01
N VAL A 981 11.48 4.27 71.42
CA VAL A 981 11.53 3.39 70.24
C VAL A 981 10.34 3.70 69.32
N SER A 982 10.57 3.76 68.01
CA SER A 982 9.48 3.85 67.04
C SER A 982 8.81 2.49 66.83
N ASP A 983 7.54 2.49 66.42
CA ASP A 983 6.81 1.24 66.18
C ASP A 983 7.52 0.35 65.14
N LYS A 984 8.13 0.96 64.12
CA LYS A 984 8.96 0.26 63.11
C LYS A 984 10.14 -0.46 63.74
N ALA A 985 11.01 0.25 64.46
CA ALA A 985 12.20 -0.34 65.08
C ALA A 985 11.83 -1.38 66.14
N LYS A 986 10.76 -1.13 66.90
CA LYS A 986 10.22 -2.07 67.89
C LYS A 986 9.76 -3.36 67.24
N SER A 987 9.01 -3.29 66.13
CA SER A 987 8.52 -4.45 65.41
C SER A 987 9.69 -5.30 64.88
N VAL A 988 10.67 -4.66 64.23
CA VAL A 988 11.84 -5.34 63.67
C VAL A 988 12.65 -6.05 64.73
N LEU A 989 13.08 -5.32 65.77
CA LEU A 989 13.93 -5.89 66.81
C LEU A 989 13.20 -7.00 67.63
N ASN A 990 11.87 -6.93 67.77
CA ASN A 990 11.09 -8.01 68.35
C ASN A 990 11.08 -9.26 67.46
N ALA A 991 10.87 -9.10 66.15
CA ALA A 991 10.84 -10.21 65.20
C ALA A 991 12.19 -10.95 65.15
N ASP A 992 13.29 -10.20 65.12
CA ASP A 992 14.64 -10.77 65.11
C ASP A 992 14.98 -11.46 66.44
N ALA A 993 14.69 -10.81 67.57
CA ALA A 993 14.87 -11.40 68.88
C ALA A 993 14.09 -12.71 69.03
N GLN A 994 12.84 -12.74 68.56
CA GLN A 994 12.01 -13.95 68.60
C GLN A 994 12.56 -15.06 67.70
N THR A 995 13.08 -14.70 66.51
CA THR A 995 13.73 -15.65 65.60
C THR A 995 14.93 -16.33 66.27
N LEU A 996 15.79 -15.53 66.92
CA LEU A 996 16.94 -16.04 67.66
C LEU A 996 16.55 -16.87 68.89
N ILE A 997 15.55 -16.42 69.66
CA ILE A 997 15.00 -17.18 70.80
C ILE A 997 14.53 -18.56 70.33
N ASN A 998 13.74 -18.62 69.25
CA ASN A 998 13.23 -19.88 68.70
C ASN A 998 14.38 -20.79 68.26
N ALA A 999 15.40 -20.24 67.59
CA ALA A 999 16.58 -21.00 67.15
C ALA A 999 17.38 -21.60 68.32
N TRP A 1000 17.35 -20.97 69.50
CA TRP A 1000 18.01 -21.48 70.71
C TRP A 1000 17.08 -22.31 71.62
N GLN A 1001 15.77 -22.35 71.34
CA GLN A 1001 14.74 -22.97 72.20
C GLN A 1001 13.98 -24.18 71.61
N GLY A 1002 14.02 -24.46 70.30
CA GLY A 1002 13.40 -25.68 69.70
C GLY A 1002 14.28 -26.36 68.64
N ASP A 1003 14.32 -27.68 68.45
CA ASP A 1003 13.65 -28.84 69.05
C ASP A 1003 14.68 -29.96 69.35
N ASN A 1004 14.65 -30.54 70.55
CA ASN A 1004 15.26 -31.83 70.96
C ASN A 1004 16.69 -32.18 70.46
N LYS A 1005 17.70 -31.84 71.28
CA LYS A 1005 18.82 -32.78 71.54
C LYS A 1005 18.27 -33.97 72.34
N LYS A 1006 17.74 -34.97 71.63
CA LYS A 1006 17.78 -36.38 72.04
C LYS A 1006 18.64 -37.13 71.05
#